data_AF-A0A1V6B3G6-F1
#
_entry.id   AF-A0A1V6B3G6-F1
#
_cell.length_a   1.000
_cell.length_b   1.000
_cell.length_c   1.000
_cell.angle_alpha   90.00
_cell.angle_beta   90.00
_cell.angle_gamma   90.00
#
_symmetry.space_group_name_H-M   'P 1'
#
loop_
_entity.id
_entity.type
_entity.pdbx_description
1 polymer ?
#
loop_
_entity_poly.entity_id
_entity_poly.type
_entity_poly.pdbx_seq_one_letter_code
_entity_poly.pdbx_strand_id
1 'polypeptide(L)'
;MKKTAALILSVLFVFSLAGWSRKTEADSGKAVPDKTPLLTSEILSGLAFRNIGPAVMSGRISDIVIHPKRRATWYVAAGSGGVWKTENAGTTWTPVFDGQSSYSIGCLALDPVRPEIVWVGTGENVSGRHVGYGDGVYKSLNGGMTWTNMGLKNSEHIARILIDPRDPDVVYAAAEGPLWSPGGERGLFKSVDGGRTWTPSLIISADTGVASAEFEPGDPDILYAAAYQRRRSVAAFMGGGPESGIYKSEDAGKTWRKLSVGLPKGDMGKIGLAVSPLDPRVVYATIEASPEERGFYRSADRGESFEKRNSYLSGGTGPHYYQEIFADPNVFDRVYQMDYWLQVTDDGGRTFRTVPEKNKHGDNHALAFLPGDPDYLLNGSDGGVYETRDGGRTWRFFENLPVTQVYKLALDNDLPFYNVHGGTQDNGSQLGPSRTLNANGIANFDWTITFGADGYACAIDPVDPDTIYLEWQEGNLLRYDRKSHETIFISPKPEPGEPALRFNWDSPVLISPHSHTRLYYAGQHVWRSDDRGDSWTRISPDLTRNIFRLAQPIMGKTWSVDALWDHGAMSLFSTITTLSESPLAEGLIYAGTDDGLIQVTEDGGKSWRKIDRLPGVPENFFVNEIKASRTDRDTVFAAVDLHKTGDYRPFLLRSDDRGRTWVSISGDLPARTIVWAVAQDPVKKDLLFAGTEFGVFATLDGGKRWLKMAGGVPTISFRDLEIQEREGDLVGASFGRGFFVLDDFSPLRRIDETLLARPAALFPVKKTLSYIPRRPIDSPDKGCLGETFFTAPNPPFGAIFTYYLKDGLKPAAQARRDEEAKFLKEGKPVSFPGWDVLRKEEDEEKPEIILTVAAADGSVVRRLTGPAGPGLHRIAWDLRYPAVEPTRLESAVRDPWDMEPMGPLVVPGTFSVSLAQKIDGVLIPLAGPETFTVESLTLTSLAEKDKAALLAFQEKAGGLQRAMMGAGEAADSALRSLAYVRKALLDTPAADPKLAETARAIETGIREALRDLHGDVTLMRRSEARTPSLLDRVSRQLGSTGPLTETVKKDYAVAADAFGAVLEKLRGLIDGDLRRLGEALEAAGAPWTPGRPVPVWKK
;
A
#
# COMPACT_ATOMS: atom_id res chain seq x y z
N MET A 1 64.43 -1.81 -36.90
CA MET A 1 65.87 -2.15 -36.91
C MET A 1 66.16 -3.09 -35.74
N LYS A 2 66.62 -4.33 -36.04
CA LYS A 2 67.55 -5.23 -35.28
C LYS A 2 67.34 -5.38 -33.75
N LYS A 3 67.33 -6.53 -33.07
CA LYS A 3 67.69 -7.97 -33.28
C LYS A 3 67.23 -8.71 -31.99
N THR A 4 66.46 -9.80 -32.03
CA THR A 4 66.87 -11.25 -31.95
C THR A 4 67.81 -11.67 -30.81
N ALA A 5 67.34 -12.54 -29.87
CA ALA A 5 67.54 -14.02 -29.87
C ALA A 5 67.88 -14.71 -28.51
N ALA A 6 67.50 -16.00 -28.46
CA ALA A 6 67.93 -17.15 -27.63
C ALA A 6 67.22 -17.33 -26.26
N LEU A 7 66.40 -18.35 -25.95
CA LEU A 7 66.07 -19.70 -26.47
C LEU A 7 66.96 -20.89 -26.03
N ILE A 8 66.23 -21.86 -25.40
CA ILE A 8 66.34 -23.35 -25.29
C ILE A 8 67.32 -24.05 -24.33
N LEU A 9 66.77 -25.06 -23.65
CA LEU A 9 67.05 -26.54 -23.68
C LEU A 9 66.99 -27.11 -22.24
N SER A 10 66.37 -28.25 -21.90
CA SER A 10 65.51 -29.27 -22.56
C SER A 10 65.38 -30.45 -21.58
N VAL A 11 64.63 -31.52 -21.95
CA VAL A 11 65.05 -32.96 -21.89
C VAL A 11 64.03 -33.95 -21.27
N LEU A 12 63.45 -34.78 -22.18
CA LEU A 12 63.21 -36.26 -22.16
C LEU A 12 62.26 -36.92 -21.12
N PHE A 13 61.58 -38.05 -21.34
CA PHE A 13 61.03 -38.81 -22.51
C PHE A 13 60.31 -40.08 -21.95
N VAL A 14 59.05 -40.36 -22.35
CA VAL A 14 58.47 -41.65 -22.90
C VAL A 14 58.44 -42.92 -22.00
N PHE A 15 57.40 -43.76 -21.87
CA PHE A 15 56.63 -44.67 -22.78
C PHE A 15 55.31 -45.08 -22.07
N SER A 16 54.08 -44.90 -22.58
CA SER A 16 53.27 -45.64 -23.61
C SER A 16 52.85 -47.07 -23.20
N LEU A 17 51.56 -47.46 -23.14
CA LEU A 17 50.62 -47.94 -24.20
C LEU A 17 49.36 -48.48 -23.46
N ALA A 18 48.11 -48.57 -23.93
CA ALA A 18 47.39 -48.24 -25.16
C ALA A 18 45.86 -48.44 -24.93
N GLY A 19 45.02 -47.56 -25.49
CA GLY A 19 43.73 -47.97 -26.07
C GLY A 19 42.76 -46.80 -26.35
N TRP A 20 42.54 -46.54 -27.64
CA TRP A 20 41.89 -45.36 -28.25
C TRP A 20 40.36 -45.25 -28.05
N SER A 21 39.81 -44.03 -27.97
CA SER A 21 39.14 -43.37 -29.12
C SER A 21 39.06 -41.84 -28.95
N ARG A 22 39.17 -41.13 -30.10
CA ARG A 22 39.49 -39.70 -30.31
C ARG A 22 38.42 -38.71 -29.82
N LYS A 23 38.86 -37.68 -29.10
CA LYS A 23 38.23 -36.34 -29.03
C LYS A 23 38.90 -35.42 -30.04
N THR A 24 38.12 -34.77 -30.89
CA THR A 24 38.53 -33.63 -31.71
C THR A 24 38.41 -32.33 -30.93
N GLU A 25 39.39 -31.45 -31.11
CA GLU A 25 39.55 -30.13 -30.50
C GLU A 25 38.31 -29.25 -30.68
N ALA A 26 37.88 -28.61 -29.59
CA ALA A 26 36.94 -27.50 -29.61
C ALA A 26 37.66 -26.25 -29.06
N ASP A 27 37.60 -25.24 -29.90
CA ASP A 27 38.02 -23.85 -29.79
C ASP A 27 37.86 -23.25 -28.39
N SER A 28 38.92 -22.60 -27.90
CA SER A 28 38.93 -21.84 -26.66
C SER A 28 38.10 -20.55 -26.83
N GLY A 29 36.80 -20.66 -26.59
CA GLY A 29 35.89 -19.52 -26.54
C GLY A 29 36.28 -18.53 -25.44
N LYS A 30 36.70 -17.33 -25.86
CA LYS A 30 36.70 -16.14 -24.98
C LYS A 30 35.29 -15.97 -24.40
N ALA A 31 35.19 -15.91 -23.08
CA ALA A 31 33.95 -15.55 -22.41
C ALA A 31 33.46 -14.20 -22.95
N VAL A 32 32.28 -14.23 -23.58
CA VAL A 32 31.52 -13.02 -23.93
C VAL A 32 31.10 -12.38 -22.60
N PRO A 33 31.25 -11.06 -22.40
CA PRO A 33 30.74 -10.40 -21.21
C PRO A 33 29.23 -10.62 -21.12
N ASP A 34 28.76 -11.16 -19.99
CA ASP A 34 27.35 -11.43 -19.71
C ASP A 34 26.55 -10.14 -19.91
N LYS A 35 25.63 -10.11 -20.86
CA LYS A 35 24.78 -8.95 -21.09
C LYS A 35 23.85 -8.81 -19.89
N THR A 36 23.86 -7.66 -19.23
CA THR A 36 22.87 -7.34 -18.20
C THR A 36 21.45 -7.52 -18.77
N PRO A 37 20.58 -8.30 -18.12
CA PRO A 37 19.23 -8.54 -18.62
C PRO A 37 18.40 -7.24 -18.62
N LEU A 38 17.56 -7.04 -19.64
CA LEU A 38 16.76 -5.83 -19.80
C LEU A 38 15.58 -5.81 -18.84
N LEU A 39 14.99 -6.96 -18.53
CA LEU A 39 13.90 -7.04 -17.56
C LEU A 39 14.44 -6.70 -16.17
N THR A 40 13.87 -5.71 -15.48
CA THR A 40 14.25 -5.33 -14.10
C THR A 40 13.02 -5.01 -13.24
N SER A 41 13.22 -4.87 -11.92
CA SER A 41 12.17 -4.46 -10.98
C SER A 41 11.63 -3.05 -11.25
N GLU A 42 12.48 -2.15 -11.74
CA GLU A 42 12.09 -0.79 -12.13
C GLU A 42 11.09 -0.81 -13.28
N ILE A 43 11.29 -1.70 -14.27
CA ILE A 43 10.31 -1.88 -15.36
C ILE A 43 8.96 -2.34 -14.80
N LEU A 44 8.97 -3.36 -13.92
CA LEU A 44 7.72 -3.87 -13.34
C LEU A 44 7.01 -2.86 -12.42
N SER A 45 7.72 -1.86 -11.90
CA SER A 45 7.13 -0.81 -11.06
C SER A 45 6.14 0.08 -11.82
N GLY A 46 6.15 0.07 -13.16
CA GLY A 46 5.10 0.68 -13.98
C GLY A 46 3.74 -0.03 -13.90
N LEU A 47 3.71 -1.24 -13.34
CA LEU A 47 2.51 -1.98 -12.96
C LEU A 47 2.26 -1.76 -11.46
N ALA A 48 1.63 -0.61 -11.15
CA ALA A 48 1.40 -0.22 -9.76
C ALA A 48 0.15 -0.89 -9.17
N PHE A 49 0.26 -1.34 -7.92
CA PHE A 49 -0.89 -1.69 -7.10
C PHE A 49 -1.59 -0.43 -6.59
N ARG A 50 -2.89 -0.52 -6.34
CA ARG A 50 -3.62 0.44 -5.52
C ARG A 50 -4.01 -0.18 -4.19
N ASN A 51 -3.86 0.59 -3.12
CA ASN A 51 -4.43 0.26 -1.83
C ASN A 51 -5.95 0.52 -1.88
N ILE A 52 -6.76 -0.44 -1.42
CA ILE A 52 -8.23 -0.31 -1.40
C ILE A 52 -8.81 -0.14 0.01
N GLY A 53 -7.94 0.01 1.02
CA GLY A 53 -8.31 0.02 2.44
C GLY A 53 -8.58 -1.39 2.96
N PRO A 54 -9.48 -1.54 3.96
CA PRO A 54 -10.22 -0.47 4.64
C PRO A 54 -9.39 0.31 5.67
N ALA A 55 -9.96 1.40 6.20
CA ALA A 55 -9.52 2.05 7.43
C ALA A 55 -10.57 1.96 8.57
N VAL A 56 -11.65 1.18 8.36
CA VAL A 56 -12.86 1.15 9.21
C VAL A 56 -12.58 0.86 10.68
N MET A 57 -11.65 -0.06 10.97
CA MET A 57 -11.20 -0.39 12.34
C MET A 57 -9.70 -0.13 12.53
N SER A 58 -9.02 0.43 11.53
CA SER A 58 -7.57 0.64 11.55
C SER A 58 -6.80 -0.65 11.90
N GLY A 59 -5.79 -0.58 12.77
CA GLY A 59 -5.00 -1.73 13.23
C GLY A 59 -4.05 -1.36 14.38
N ARG A 60 -3.19 -2.31 14.80
CA ARG A 60 -2.35 -2.19 15.99
C ARG A 60 -1.37 -1.03 16.00
N ILE A 61 -1.47 -0.23 17.07
CA ILE A 61 -0.56 0.87 17.39
C ILE A 61 0.36 0.46 18.55
N SER A 62 1.67 0.38 18.31
CA SER A 62 2.65 -0.03 19.32
C SER A 62 3.16 1.13 20.16
N ASP A 63 3.24 2.35 19.61
CA ASP A 63 3.72 3.52 20.35
C ASP A 63 3.20 4.84 19.76
N ILE A 64 3.11 5.88 20.60
CA ILE A 64 2.64 7.21 20.22
C ILE A 64 3.46 8.28 20.96
N VAL A 65 3.97 9.27 20.22
CA VAL A 65 4.61 10.45 20.81
C VAL A 65 3.98 11.75 20.29
N ILE A 66 3.68 12.66 21.22
CA ILE A 66 3.18 14.00 20.92
C ILE A 66 4.36 14.98 20.96
N HIS A 67 4.46 15.85 19.96
CA HIS A 67 5.50 16.86 19.92
C HIS A 67 5.36 17.84 21.10
N PRO A 68 6.38 18.02 21.96
CA PRO A 68 6.23 18.69 23.26
C PRO A 68 5.89 20.19 23.14
N LYS A 69 6.22 20.81 22.00
CA LYS A 69 5.95 22.24 21.73
C LYS A 69 4.82 22.49 20.74
N ARG A 70 4.29 21.44 20.09
CA ARG A 70 3.29 21.54 19.00
C ARG A 70 2.26 20.45 19.21
N ARG A 71 1.20 20.77 19.97
CA ARG A 71 0.21 19.79 20.43
C ARG A 71 -0.54 19.05 19.32
N ALA A 72 -0.58 19.59 18.10
CA ALA A 72 -1.21 18.97 16.94
C ALA A 72 -0.26 18.08 16.11
N THR A 73 1.02 18.03 16.46
CA THR A 73 2.01 17.21 15.75
C THR A 73 2.28 15.92 16.51
N TRP A 74 1.95 14.78 15.92
CA TRP A 74 2.13 13.46 16.52
C TRP A 74 2.89 12.53 15.59
N TYR A 75 3.58 11.56 16.18
CA TYR A 75 4.09 10.39 15.48
C TYR A 75 3.43 9.15 16.09
N VAL A 76 2.94 8.27 15.22
CA VAL A 76 2.24 7.04 15.57
C VAL A 76 3.01 5.88 14.93
N ALA A 77 3.38 4.91 15.75
CA ALA A 77 4.03 3.68 15.31
C ALA A 77 2.99 2.57 15.22
N ALA A 78 2.85 1.97 14.04
CA ALA A 78 2.08 0.76 13.88
C ALA A 78 2.97 -0.46 14.20
N GLY A 79 2.43 -1.45 14.93
CA GLY A 79 3.14 -2.71 15.19
C GLY A 79 3.56 -3.40 13.89
N SER A 80 2.69 -3.30 12.87
CA SER A 80 2.99 -3.55 11.46
C SER A 80 2.33 -2.47 10.60
N GLY A 81 3.10 -1.69 9.85
CA GLY A 81 2.56 -0.61 9.00
C GLY A 81 3.35 0.70 9.02
N GLY A 82 4.56 0.70 9.57
CA GLY A 82 5.47 1.83 9.57
C GLY A 82 5.13 2.92 10.59
N VAL A 83 5.70 4.11 10.35
CA VAL A 83 5.49 5.31 11.19
C VAL A 83 4.70 6.34 10.42
N TRP A 84 3.71 6.91 11.08
CA TRP A 84 2.80 7.92 10.55
C TRP A 84 2.93 9.22 11.31
N LYS A 85 2.94 10.34 10.57
CA LYS A 85 2.98 11.69 11.12
C LYS A 85 1.66 12.39 10.85
N THR A 86 1.18 13.15 11.83
CA THR A 86 0.16 14.19 11.61
C THR A 86 0.70 15.53 12.11
N GLU A 87 0.26 16.63 11.49
CA GLU A 87 0.56 18.00 11.93
C GLU A 87 -0.71 18.78 12.33
N ASN A 88 -1.87 18.12 12.26
CA ASN A 88 -3.19 18.70 12.47
C ASN A 88 -4.08 17.80 13.36
N ALA A 89 -3.47 17.13 14.34
CA ALA A 89 -4.16 16.31 15.34
C ALA A 89 -5.04 15.21 14.72
N GLY A 90 -4.50 14.49 13.74
CA GLY A 90 -5.13 13.32 13.12
C GLY A 90 -6.16 13.62 12.03
N THR A 91 -6.35 14.89 11.65
CA THR A 91 -7.19 15.25 10.50
C THR A 91 -6.63 14.67 9.20
N THR A 92 -5.30 14.68 9.02
CA THR A 92 -4.59 13.96 7.97
C THR A 92 -3.36 13.24 8.51
N TRP A 93 -2.97 12.17 7.81
CA TRP A 93 -1.79 11.36 8.13
C TRP A 93 -0.84 11.28 6.93
N THR A 94 0.46 11.32 7.20
CA THR A 94 1.51 11.12 6.21
C THR A 94 2.37 9.93 6.64
N PRO A 95 2.49 8.86 5.83
CA PRO A 95 3.45 7.81 6.12
C PRO A 95 4.86 8.36 5.93
N VAL A 96 5.69 8.25 6.97
CA VAL A 96 7.06 8.80 6.95
C VAL A 96 8.12 7.69 6.92
N PHE A 97 7.73 6.42 6.90
CA PHE A 97 8.66 5.27 6.99
C PHE A 97 8.53 4.25 5.85
N ASP A 98 7.64 4.46 4.87
CA ASP A 98 7.30 3.49 3.81
C ASP A 98 8.50 3.02 2.95
N GLY A 99 9.53 3.85 2.83
CA GLY A 99 10.74 3.56 2.05
C GLY A 99 11.89 2.89 2.82
N GLN A 100 11.72 2.59 4.11
CA GLN A 100 12.76 1.92 4.91
C GLN A 100 12.71 0.39 4.75
N SER A 101 13.74 -0.32 5.21
CA SER A 101 13.85 -1.78 5.08
C SER A 101 13.04 -2.57 6.11
N SER A 102 12.47 -1.91 7.12
CA SER A 102 11.56 -2.52 8.09
C SER A 102 10.23 -1.76 8.12
N TYR A 103 9.15 -2.47 8.48
CA TYR A 103 7.80 -1.94 8.60
C TYR A 103 7.19 -2.18 9.99
N SER A 104 7.83 -3.02 10.81
CA SER A 104 7.39 -3.35 12.16
C SER A 104 8.10 -2.44 13.14
N ILE A 105 7.35 -1.76 14.00
CA ILE A 105 7.87 -0.71 14.87
C ILE A 105 7.61 -1.07 16.33
N GLY A 106 8.65 -1.01 17.16
CA GLY A 106 8.58 -1.29 18.59
C GLY A 106 8.44 -0.05 19.46
N CYS A 107 9.14 1.05 19.11
CA CYS A 107 9.05 2.29 19.88
C CYS A 107 9.46 3.54 19.10
N LEU A 108 9.03 4.70 19.61
CA LEU A 108 9.36 6.04 19.13
C LEU A 108 10.01 6.84 20.26
N ALA A 109 10.95 7.71 19.91
CA ALA A 109 11.46 8.73 20.83
C ALA A 109 11.71 10.06 20.10
N LEU A 110 11.35 11.16 20.75
CA LEU A 110 11.68 12.51 20.29
C LEU A 110 12.83 13.06 21.14
N ASP A 111 13.79 13.70 20.49
CA ASP A 111 14.81 14.48 21.20
C ASP A 111 14.12 15.59 22.04
N PRO A 112 14.35 15.63 23.37
CA PRO A 112 13.64 16.55 24.26
C PRO A 112 14.00 18.03 24.02
N VAL A 113 15.18 18.29 23.44
CA VAL A 113 15.67 19.64 23.13
C VAL A 113 15.26 20.05 21.71
N ARG A 114 15.40 19.13 20.75
CA ARG A 114 15.15 19.32 19.30
C ARG A 114 14.17 18.26 18.78
N PRO A 115 12.85 18.39 19.01
CA PRO A 115 11.90 17.32 18.73
C PRO A 115 11.61 17.06 17.23
N GLU A 116 12.33 17.72 16.32
CA GLU A 116 12.40 17.33 14.90
C GLU A 116 13.37 16.16 14.67
N ILE A 117 14.22 15.85 15.66
CA ILE A 117 15.03 14.64 15.69
C ILE A 117 14.15 13.53 16.25
N VAL A 118 13.84 12.57 15.38
CA VAL A 118 12.96 11.45 15.68
C VAL A 118 13.77 10.17 15.63
N TRP A 119 13.61 9.33 16.64
CA TRP A 119 14.20 8.00 16.71
C TRP A 119 13.13 6.93 16.64
N VAL A 120 13.43 5.85 15.94
CA VAL A 120 12.53 4.71 15.72
C VAL A 120 13.29 3.44 16.08
N GLY A 121 12.75 2.67 17.02
CA GLY A 121 13.16 1.29 17.27
C GLY A 121 12.29 0.36 16.43
N THR A 122 12.90 -0.45 15.55
CA THR A 122 12.16 -1.40 14.72
C THR A 122 12.00 -2.75 15.43
N GLY A 123 10.97 -3.49 15.01
CA GLY A 123 10.51 -4.75 15.58
C GLY A 123 9.65 -4.56 16.82
N GLU A 124 8.41 -5.01 16.72
CA GLU A 124 7.43 -4.93 17.79
C GLU A 124 7.95 -5.60 19.08
N ASN A 125 7.77 -4.96 20.23
CA ASN A 125 8.27 -5.40 21.55
C ASN A 125 7.26 -6.22 22.36
N VAL A 126 6.26 -6.80 21.67
CA VAL A 126 5.42 -7.85 22.23
C VAL A 126 6.03 -9.22 21.90
N SER A 127 5.57 -10.28 22.58
CA SER A 127 6.06 -11.65 22.34
C SER A 127 5.06 -12.52 21.58
N GLY A 128 4.17 -11.91 20.79
CA GLY A 128 3.09 -12.60 20.07
C GLY A 128 3.57 -13.56 18.96
N ARG A 129 2.66 -14.38 18.42
CA ARG A 129 2.96 -15.35 17.33
C ARG A 129 3.06 -14.72 15.94
N HIS A 130 2.50 -13.52 15.76
CA HIS A 130 2.37 -12.82 14.48
C HIS A 130 3.19 -11.51 14.42
N VAL A 131 4.16 -11.35 15.32
CA VAL A 131 5.01 -10.16 15.42
C VAL A 131 5.96 -10.06 14.24
N GLY A 132 6.17 -8.84 13.75
CA GLY A 132 7.21 -8.53 12.77
C GLY A 132 8.57 -8.33 13.45
N TYR A 133 9.64 -8.62 12.73
CA TYR A 133 11.00 -8.33 13.18
C TYR A 133 11.54 -7.05 12.54
N GLY A 134 12.41 -6.38 13.28
CA GLY A 134 13.11 -5.17 12.90
C GLY A 134 14.53 -5.41 12.40
N ASP A 135 15.14 -4.33 11.92
CA ASP A 135 16.55 -4.26 11.52
C ASP A 135 17.29 -3.11 12.24
N GLY A 136 16.87 -2.80 13.47
CA GLY A 136 17.59 -1.95 14.41
C GLY A 136 16.96 -0.58 14.65
N VAL A 137 17.81 0.41 14.90
CA VAL A 137 17.41 1.77 15.28
C VAL A 137 17.55 2.71 14.09
N TYR A 138 16.58 3.60 13.88
CA TYR A 138 16.64 4.66 12.86
C TYR A 138 16.58 6.04 13.50
N LYS A 139 17.23 7.00 12.83
CA LYS A 139 17.22 8.42 13.20
C LYS A 139 16.79 9.27 12.00
N SER A 140 15.89 10.21 12.23
CA SER A 140 15.59 11.31 11.33
C SER A 140 16.04 12.62 11.96
N LEU A 141 16.55 13.55 11.16
CA LEU A 141 16.95 14.89 11.59
C LEU A 141 15.96 15.99 11.15
N ASN A 142 14.91 15.60 10.41
CA ASN A 142 13.99 16.50 9.72
C ASN A 142 12.54 16.04 9.85
N GLY A 143 12.18 15.57 11.04
CA GLY A 143 10.81 15.24 11.38
C GLY A 143 10.22 14.07 10.58
N GLY A 144 11.06 13.14 10.11
CA GLY A 144 10.66 11.93 9.39
C GLY A 144 10.79 11.97 7.87
N MET A 145 11.27 13.07 7.27
CA MET A 145 11.40 13.16 5.80
C MET A 145 12.51 12.25 5.25
N THR A 146 13.61 12.11 6.00
CA THR A 146 14.71 11.19 5.66
C THR A 146 15.17 10.46 6.91
N TRP A 147 15.62 9.22 6.74
CA TRP A 147 16.06 8.34 7.81
C TRP A 147 17.46 7.78 7.56
N THR A 148 18.15 7.46 8.64
CA THR A 148 19.41 6.71 8.62
C THR A 148 19.29 5.55 9.61
N ASN A 149 19.60 4.33 9.18
CA ASN A 149 19.73 3.18 10.07
C ASN A 149 21.03 3.34 10.87
N MET A 150 20.89 3.37 12.19
CA MET A 150 21.93 3.66 13.18
C MET A 150 22.54 2.40 13.80
N GLY A 151 22.22 1.20 13.32
CA GLY A 151 22.75 -0.06 13.85
C GLY A 151 21.77 -0.82 14.75
N LEU A 152 22.28 -1.78 15.52
CA LEU A 152 21.49 -2.77 16.26
C LEU A 152 20.65 -3.70 15.36
N LYS A 153 21.18 -4.02 14.17
CA LYS A 153 20.49 -4.76 13.08
C LYS A 153 20.13 -6.20 13.42
N ASN A 154 20.78 -6.77 14.43
CA ASN A 154 20.58 -8.13 14.92
C ASN A 154 19.83 -8.16 16.25
N SER A 155 19.28 -7.02 16.70
CA SER A 155 18.41 -6.98 17.88
C SER A 155 17.04 -7.57 17.60
N GLU A 156 16.55 -7.44 16.37
CA GLU A 156 15.19 -7.79 15.91
C GLU A 156 14.06 -7.04 16.59
N HIS A 157 14.15 -6.73 17.89
CA HIS A 157 13.11 -6.05 18.66
C HIS A 157 13.76 -4.99 19.55
N ILE A 158 13.40 -3.72 19.34
CA ILE A 158 13.84 -2.58 20.15
C ILE A 158 12.64 -2.06 20.94
N ALA A 159 12.66 -2.25 22.26
CA ALA A 159 11.52 -1.99 23.13
C ALA A 159 11.45 -0.56 23.67
N ARG A 160 12.60 0.11 23.80
CA ARG A 160 12.67 1.48 24.31
C ARG A 160 13.90 2.21 23.77
N ILE A 161 13.74 3.50 23.50
CA ILE A 161 14.86 4.41 23.25
C ILE A 161 14.80 5.54 24.27
N LEU A 162 15.91 5.80 24.96
CA LEU A 162 16.06 6.91 25.89
C LEU A 162 17.11 7.89 25.35
N ILE A 163 16.82 9.18 25.42
CA ILE A 163 17.72 10.25 24.95
C ILE A 163 18.07 11.10 26.17
N ASP A 164 19.36 11.26 26.47
CA ASP A 164 19.81 12.07 27.59
C ASP A 164 19.38 13.54 27.35
N PRO A 165 18.61 14.16 28.26
CA PRO A 165 18.14 15.53 28.08
C PRO A 165 19.24 16.59 28.15
N ARG A 166 20.43 16.23 28.64
CA ARG A 166 21.61 17.11 28.74
C ARG A 166 22.40 17.13 27.43
N ASP A 167 22.44 16.00 26.72
CA ASP A 167 23.16 15.83 25.47
C ASP A 167 22.42 14.84 24.54
N PRO A 168 21.80 15.33 23.45
CA PRO A 168 21.03 14.48 22.54
C PRO A 168 21.88 13.50 21.71
N ASP A 169 23.20 13.56 21.77
CA ASP A 169 24.07 12.53 21.19
C ASP A 169 24.30 11.33 22.13
N VAL A 170 23.89 11.43 23.40
CA VAL A 170 23.87 10.32 24.34
C VAL A 170 22.50 9.62 24.32
N VAL A 171 22.47 8.39 23.84
CA VAL A 171 21.24 7.63 23.58
C VAL A 171 21.39 6.21 24.11
N TYR A 172 20.31 5.66 24.68
CA TYR A 172 20.23 4.28 25.10
C TYR A 172 19.15 3.56 24.31
N ALA A 173 19.39 2.29 23.98
CA ALA A 173 18.43 1.40 23.33
C ALA A 173 18.26 0.13 24.16
N ALA A 174 17.03 -0.10 24.64
CA ALA A 174 16.61 -1.35 25.27
C ALA A 174 16.29 -2.36 24.17
N ALA A 175 17.17 -3.35 24.04
CA ALA A 175 17.09 -4.41 23.06
C ALA A 175 16.65 -5.71 23.75
N GLU A 176 15.47 -6.22 23.39
CA GLU A 176 15.00 -7.52 23.88
C GLU A 176 15.73 -8.68 23.22
N GLY A 177 16.30 -8.45 22.03
CA GLY A 177 16.95 -9.46 21.21
C GLY A 177 15.93 -10.33 20.45
N PRO A 178 16.43 -11.28 19.63
CA PRO A 178 15.59 -12.18 18.84
C PRO A 178 14.58 -12.98 19.68
N LEU A 179 13.31 -13.02 19.27
CA LEU A 179 12.28 -13.79 19.98
C LEU A 179 12.46 -15.30 19.80
N TRP A 180 12.97 -15.72 18.64
CA TRP A 180 12.99 -17.12 18.20
C TRP A 180 14.35 -17.82 18.38
N SER A 181 15.44 -17.06 18.54
CA SER A 181 16.83 -17.56 18.56
C SER A 181 17.66 -16.94 19.70
N PRO A 182 18.71 -17.62 20.22
CA PRO A 182 19.57 -17.05 21.26
C PRO A 182 20.57 -16.08 20.66
N GLY A 183 21.05 -15.17 21.49
CA GLY A 183 22.06 -14.18 21.12
C GLY A 183 21.44 -12.95 20.48
N GLY A 184 21.98 -12.53 19.34
CA GLY A 184 21.69 -11.24 18.73
C GLY A 184 22.28 -10.07 19.51
N GLU A 185 21.87 -8.85 19.15
CA GLU A 185 22.15 -7.65 19.95
C GLU A 185 21.07 -7.55 21.02
N ARG A 186 21.37 -8.03 22.23
CA ARG A 186 20.40 -8.20 23.33
C ARG A 186 20.92 -7.56 24.61
N GLY A 187 20.12 -6.74 25.28
CA GLY A 187 20.50 -6.01 26.51
C GLY A 187 20.20 -4.51 26.43
N LEU A 188 20.89 -3.70 27.23
CA LEU A 188 20.86 -2.23 27.09
C LEU A 188 22.14 -1.75 26.40
N PHE A 189 22.00 -1.00 25.32
CA PHE A 189 23.10 -0.42 24.57
C PHE A 189 23.13 1.10 24.74
N LYS A 190 24.33 1.68 24.81
CA LYS A 190 24.58 3.11 24.92
C LYS A 190 25.38 3.62 23.73
N SER A 191 24.96 4.73 23.17
CA SER A 191 25.71 5.56 22.23
C SER A 191 26.05 6.89 22.89
N VAL A 192 27.19 7.47 22.52
CA VAL A 192 27.65 8.81 22.93
C VAL A 192 28.01 9.70 21.74
N ASP A 193 27.67 9.25 20.53
CA ASP A 193 28.03 9.90 19.28
C ASP A 193 26.82 10.10 18.36
N GLY A 194 25.62 10.12 18.96
CA GLY A 194 24.35 10.32 18.26
C GLY A 194 23.89 9.10 17.49
N GLY A 195 24.22 7.89 17.97
CA GLY A 195 23.81 6.58 17.46
C GLY A 195 24.74 5.98 16.41
N ARG A 196 25.88 6.60 16.08
CA ARG A 196 26.79 6.09 15.04
C ARG A 196 27.48 4.81 15.50
N THR A 197 27.79 4.73 16.80
CA THR A 197 28.30 3.52 17.44
C THR A 197 27.53 3.21 18.71
N TRP A 198 27.41 1.91 19.00
CA TRP A 198 26.72 1.39 20.18
C TRP A 198 27.67 0.54 21.01
N THR A 199 27.68 0.77 22.32
CA THR A 199 28.44 0.00 23.30
C THR A 199 27.48 -0.69 24.26
N PRO A 200 27.70 -1.97 24.60
CA PRO A 200 26.91 -2.63 25.62
C PRO A 200 27.03 -1.91 26.97
N SER A 201 25.89 -1.56 27.59
CA SER A 201 25.81 -0.99 28.94
C SER A 201 25.37 -2.04 29.97
N LEU A 202 24.41 -2.89 29.62
CA LEU A 202 23.98 -4.02 30.44
C LEU A 202 23.72 -5.24 29.55
N ILE A 203 24.44 -6.33 29.78
CA ILE A 203 24.25 -7.63 29.12
C ILE A 203 24.02 -8.68 30.21
N ILE A 204 22.99 -9.50 30.05
CA ILE A 204 22.64 -10.56 31.00
C ILE A 204 23.05 -11.92 30.44
N SER A 205 22.43 -12.34 29.34
CA SER A 205 22.74 -13.61 28.68
C SER A 205 22.27 -13.61 27.21
N ALA A 206 22.44 -14.74 26.52
CA ALA A 206 21.93 -14.95 25.17
C ALA A 206 20.38 -15.06 25.10
N ASP A 207 19.70 -15.28 26.23
CA ASP A 207 18.25 -15.46 26.34
C ASP A 207 17.54 -14.29 27.03
N THR A 208 18.31 -13.33 27.57
CA THR A 208 17.78 -12.28 28.45
C THR A 208 18.18 -10.89 27.99
N GLY A 209 17.18 -10.14 27.50
CA GLY A 209 17.33 -8.76 27.01
C GLY A 209 16.76 -7.74 27.96
N VAL A 210 16.57 -6.51 27.51
CA VAL A 210 15.93 -5.44 28.30
C VAL A 210 14.64 -5.00 27.60
N ALA A 211 13.50 -5.18 28.29
CA ALA A 211 12.17 -4.88 27.78
C ALA A 211 11.70 -3.45 28.10
N SER A 212 12.27 -2.85 29.15
CA SER A 212 12.01 -1.46 29.51
C SER A 212 13.23 -0.87 30.20
N ALA A 213 13.44 0.43 30.01
CA ALA A 213 14.42 1.20 30.73
C ALA A 213 13.88 2.61 30.94
N GLU A 214 14.21 3.23 32.07
CA GLU A 214 13.75 4.57 32.43
C GLU A 214 14.89 5.37 33.06
N PHE A 215 14.95 6.67 32.72
CA PHE A 215 15.74 7.63 33.49
C PHE A 215 14.99 8.02 34.75
N GLU A 216 15.74 8.38 35.79
CA GLU A 216 15.17 9.23 36.83
C GLU A 216 14.95 10.65 36.27
N PRO A 217 13.72 11.20 36.33
CA PRO A 217 13.45 12.55 35.84
C PRO A 217 14.28 13.61 36.57
N GLY A 218 15.16 14.28 35.84
CA GLY A 218 16.03 15.35 36.37
C GLY A 218 17.47 14.92 36.63
N ASP A 219 17.76 13.61 36.73
CA ASP A 219 19.11 13.07 36.85
C ASP A 219 19.29 11.79 36.00
N PRO A 220 19.68 11.93 34.72
CA PRO A 220 19.88 10.80 33.83
C PRO A 220 21.14 9.97 34.14
N ASP A 221 21.90 10.27 35.21
CA ASP A 221 22.92 9.35 35.71
C ASP A 221 22.29 8.18 36.49
N ILE A 222 21.05 8.33 36.96
CA ILE A 222 20.26 7.27 37.57
C ILE A 222 19.36 6.63 36.51
N LEU A 223 19.57 5.33 36.28
CA LEU A 223 18.78 4.54 35.34
C LEU A 223 18.24 3.27 35.99
N TYR A 224 17.08 2.86 35.53
CA TYR A 224 16.47 1.57 35.84
C TYR A 224 16.30 0.76 34.55
N ALA A 225 16.55 -0.55 34.60
CA ALA A 225 16.37 -1.45 33.47
C ALA A 225 15.66 -2.73 33.90
N ALA A 226 14.65 -3.13 33.15
CA ALA A 226 13.89 -4.36 33.32
C ALA A 226 14.46 -5.45 32.39
N ALA A 227 15.24 -6.38 32.94
CA ALA A 227 15.72 -7.54 32.21
C ALA A 227 14.59 -8.55 32.01
N TYR A 228 14.49 -9.09 30.80
CA TYR A 228 13.42 -10.00 30.39
C TYR A 228 13.99 -11.25 29.71
N GLN A 229 13.92 -12.38 30.42
CA GLN A 229 14.27 -13.69 29.88
C GLN A 229 13.08 -14.26 29.12
N ARG A 230 13.19 -14.43 27.79
CA ARG A 230 12.08 -14.94 26.97
C ARG A 230 12.53 -15.76 25.76
N ARG A 231 11.69 -16.72 25.37
CA ARG A 231 11.86 -17.50 24.15
C ARG A 231 10.53 -18.00 23.62
N ARG A 232 10.32 -17.87 22.32
CA ARG A 232 9.22 -18.52 21.60
C ARG A 232 9.72 -19.60 20.65
N SER A 233 8.92 -20.63 20.47
CA SER A 233 9.00 -21.62 19.39
C SER A 233 7.62 -21.74 18.73
N VAL A 234 7.51 -22.52 17.65
CA VAL A 234 6.20 -22.81 17.04
C VAL A 234 5.23 -23.39 18.09
N ALA A 235 5.73 -24.27 18.96
CA ALA A 235 4.91 -25.06 19.87
C ALA A 235 4.56 -24.35 21.19
N ALA A 236 5.42 -23.46 21.69
CA ALA A 236 5.30 -22.89 23.03
C ALA A 236 6.00 -21.53 23.22
N PHE A 237 5.58 -20.77 24.24
CA PHE A 237 6.24 -19.56 24.70
C PHE A 237 6.63 -19.68 26.18
N MET A 238 7.90 -19.41 26.48
CA MET A 238 8.43 -19.26 27.84
C MET A 238 8.67 -17.78 28.09
N GLY A 239 7.84 -17.19 28.93
CA GLY A 239 7.77 -15.76 29.19
C GLY A 239 8.47 -15.31 30.47
N GLY A 240 9.46 -16.05 30.96
CA GLY A 240 10.24 -15.65 32.13
C GLY A 240 11.28 -16.66 32.57
N GLY A 241 11.97 -16.33 33.67
CA GLY A 241 12.99 -17.18 34.26
C GLY A 241 13.84 -16.46 35.32
N PRO A 242 14.89 -17.11 35.85
CA PRO A 242 15.67 -16.59 36.97
C PRO A 242 16.55 -15.37 36.61
N GLU A 243 16.79 -15.14 35.31
CA GLU A 243 17.63 -14.05 34.83
C GLU A 243 16.87 -12.72 34.70
N SER A 244 15.55 -12.77 34.63
CA SER A 244 14.69 -11.57 34.67
C SER A 244 14.87 -10.81 35.99
N GLY A 245 14.57 -9.51 35.96
CA GLY A 245 14.57 -8.65 37.14
C GLY A 245 14.87 -7.19 36.86
N ILE A 246 14.88 -6.37 37.92
CA ILE A 246 15.12 -4.93 37.83
C ILE A 246 16.57 -4.63 38.21
N TYR A 247 17.23 -3.82 37.40
CA TYR A 247 18.60 -3.35 37.63
C TYR A 247 18.62 -1.83 37.79
N LYS A 248 19.53 -1.33 38.62
CA LYS A 248 19.76 0.11 38.81
C LYS A 248 21.22 0.48 38.54
N SER A 249 21.40 1.61 37.86
CA SER A 249 22.68 2.31 37.69
C SER A 249 22.58 3.70 38.31
N GLU A 250 23.70 4.21 38.82
CA GLU A 250 23.84 5.56 39.40
C GLU A 250 25.05 6.30 38.81
N ASP A 251 25.57 5.81 37.67
CA ASP A 251 26.75 6.34 36.99
C ASP A 251 26.56 6.40 35.47
N ALA A 252 25.33 6.67 35.04
CA ALA A 252 24.91 6.75 33.64
C ALA A 252 25.12 5.42 32.87
N GLY A 253 24.85 4.29 33.52
CA GLY A 253 24.88 2.97 32.91
C GLY A 253 26.28 2.39 32.73
N LYS A 254 27.28 2.85 33.49
CA LYS A 254 28.63 2.25 33.47
C LYS A 254 28.68 1.01 34.36
N THR A 255 27.98 1.04 35.50
CA THR A 255 27.82 -0.09 36.41
C THR A 255 26.35 -0.28 36.78
N TRP A 256 25.99 -1.53 37.05
CA TRP A 256 24.62 -1.95 37.35
C TRP A 256 24.59 -2.90 38.54
N ARG A 257 23.57 -2.77 39.39
CA ARG A 257 23.24 -3.76 40.43
C ARG A 257 21.83 -4.30 40.22
N LYS A 258 21.63 -5.60 40.46
CA LYS A 258 20.29 -6.22 40.50
C LYS A 258 19.60 -5.80 41.81
N LEU A 259 18.37 -5.33 41.72
CA LEU A 259 17.52 -5.02 42.87
C LEU A 259 16.79 -6.29 43.33
N SER A 260 16.62 -6.43 44.64
CA SER A 260 16.01 -7.63 45.24
C SER A 260 15.17 -7.37 46.49
N VAL A 261 15.29 -6.19 47.12
CA VAL A 261 14.60 -5.89 48.37
C VAL A 261 13.12 -5.61 48.10
N GLY A 262 12.26 -6.48 48.60
CA GLY A 262 10.81 -6.35 48.47
C GLY A 262 10.25 -6.71 47.08
N LEU A 263 11.08 -7.30 46.22
CA LEU A 263 10.69 -7.88 44.92
C LEU A 263 10.47 -9.40 45.03
N PRO A 264 9.86 -10.06 44.02
CA PRO A 264 9.71 -11.52 43.99
C PRO A 264 11.04 -12.26 44.20
N LYS A 265 10.97 -13.40 44.88
CA LYS A 265 12.14 -14.28 45.12
C LYS A 265 12.26 -15.39 44.06
N GLY A 266 11.14 -15.77 43.44
CA GLY A 266 11.11 -16.75 42.35
C GLY A 266 11.46 -16.17 40.98
N ASP A 267 11.18 -16.95 39.94
CA ASP A 267 11.34 -16.53 38.55
C ASP A 267 10.40 -15.36 38.22
N MET A 268 10.90 -14.40 37.44
CA MET A 268 10.13 -13.24 36.99
C MET A 268 9.93 -13.28 35.46
N GLY A 269 8.80 -12.75 35.00
CA GLY A 269 8.44 -12.62 33.59
C GLY A 269 8.58 -11.19 33.08
N LYS A 270 7.67 -10.74 32.22
CA LYS A 270 7.73 -9.36 31.70
C LYS A 270 7.47 -8.36 32.83
N ILE A 271 8.27 -7.29 32.86
CA ILE A 271 8.19 -6.23 33.87
C ILE A 271 7.87 -4.90 33.18
N GLY A 272 6.73 -4.32 33.53
CA GLY A 272 6.41 -2.93 33.22
C GLY A 272 7.12 -2.03 34.22
N LEU A 273 7.72 -0.93 33.77
CA LEU A 273 8.53 -0.04 34.61
C LEU A 273 8.22 1.42 34.27
N ALA A 274 8.02 2.26 35.29
CA ALA A 274 7.86 3.71 35.14
C ALA A 274 8.42 4.45 36.36
N VAL A 275 8.96 5.65 36.14
CA VAL A 275 9.38 6.56 37.21
C VAL A 275 8.41 7.75 37.25
N SER A 276 8.02 8.20 38.44
CA SER A 276 7.11 9.34 38.54
C SER A 276 7.77 10.62 38.01
N PRO A 277 7.15 11.31 37.04
CA PRO A 277 7.63 12.62 36.57
C PRO A 277 7.43 13.74 37.61
N LEU A 278 6.62 13.50 38.65
CA LEU A 278 6.27 14.48 39.68
C LEU A 278 7.05 14.29 41.00
N ASP A 279 7.45 13.06 41.35
CA ASP A 279 8.43 12.78 42.42
C ASP A 279 9.43 11.71 41.95
N PRO A 280 10.63 12.11 41.51
CA PRO A 280 11.63 11.20 40.94
C PRO A 280 12.12 10.08 41.89
N ARG A 281 11.77 10.14 43.19
CA ARG A 281 12.05 9.04 44.13
C ARG A 281 11.12 7.85 43.98
N VAL A 282 9.98 8.03 43.31
CA VAL A 282 8.94 7.01 43.19
C VAL A 282 9.12 6.21 41.90
N VAL A 283 9.28 4.90 42.04
CA VAL A 283 9.43 3.95 40.94
C VAL A 283 8.31 2.92 41.03
N TYR A 284 7.62 2.67 39.93
CA TYR A 284 6.54 1.69 39.83
C TYR A 284 6.98 0.51 38.97
N ALA A 285 6.51 -0.68 39.32
CA ALA A 285 6.71 -1.86 38.49
C ALA A 285 5.51 -2.80 38.52
N THR A 286 5.06 -3.27 37.36
CA THR A 286 4.12 -4.42 37.27
C THR A 286 4.93 -5.65 36.90
N ILE A 287 4.88 -6.69 37.72
CA ILE A 287 5.78 -7.85 37.61
C ILE A 287 4.97 -9.14 37.46
N GLU A 288 5.19 -9.83 36.35
CA GLU A 288 4.80 -11.23 36.17
C GLU A 288 5.71 -12.14 37.02
N ALA A 289 5.11 -13.02 37.83
CA ALA A 289 5.80 -13.97 38.70
C ALA A 289 4.79 -15.06 39.13
N SER A 290 5.15 -15.88 40.14
CA SER A 290 4.22 -16.86 40.73
C SER A 290 2.92 -16.19 41.23
N PRO A 291 1.81 -16.94 41.40
CA PRO A 291 0.55 -16.37 41.88
C PRO A 291 0.66 -15.55 43.18
N GLU A 292 1.57 -15.92 44.08
CA GLU A 292 1.80 -15.26 45.37
C GLU A 292 2.61 -13.97 45.23
N GLU A 293 3.53 -13.92 44.27
CA GLU A 293 4.50 -12.83 44.10
C GLU A 293 4.17 -11.91 42.91
N ARG A 294 3.32 -12.29 41.96
CA ARG A 294 2.92 -11.39 40.86
C ARG A 294 2.19 -10.16 41.39
N GLY A 295 2.30 -9.02 40.71
CA GLY A 295 1.54 -7.84 41.10
C GLY A 295 2.14 -6.50 40.71
N PHE A 296 1.50 -5.44 41.20
CA PHE A 296 2.03 -4.09 41.13
C PHE A 296 2.87 -3.76 42.37
N TYR A 297 4.02 -3.15 42.14
CA TYR A 297 5.04 -2.80 43.12
C TYR A 297 5.35 -1.30 43.04
N ARG A 298 5.67 -0.70 44.19
CA ARG A 298 6.06 0.71 44.27
C ARG A 298 7.23 0.87 45.24
N SER A 299 8.26 1.56 44.80
CA SER A 299 9.33 2.12 45.64
C SER A 299 9.06 3.59 45.91
N ALA A 300 9.46 4.08 47.08
CA ALA A 300 9.43 5.51 47.45
C ALA A 300 10.84 6.10 47.67
N ASP A 301 11.86 5.29 47.42
CA ASP A 301 13.25 5.53 47.80
C ASP A 301 14.23 5.25 46.65
N ARG A 302 13.85 5.63 45.42
CA ARG A 302 14.67 5.48 44.21
C ARG A 302 15.04 4.02 43.92
N GLY A 303 14.10 3.11 44.13
CA GLY A 303 14.25 1.67 43.85
C GLY A 303 15.06 0.88 44.88
N GLU A 304 15.47 1.47 46.01
CA GLU A 304 16.23 0.71 47.03
C GLU A 304 15.37 -0.36 47.71
N SER A 305 14.08 -0.08 47.92
CA SER A 305 13.12 -1.08 48.39
C SER A 305 11.76 -0.94 47.69
N PHE A 306 11.16 -2.07 47.35
CA PHE A 306 9.82 -2.14 46.77
C PHE A 306 8.81 -2.67 47.79
N GLU A 307 7.58 -2.18 47.67
CA GLU A 307 6.43 -2.72 48.38
C GLU A 307 5.43 -3.27 47.36
N LYS A 308 5.04 -4.55 47.50
CA LYS A 308 3.91 -5.12 46.75
C LYS A 308 2.63 -4.41 47.18
N ARG A 309 1.97 -3.72 46.25
CA ARG A 309 0.75 -2.95 46.50
C ARG A 309 -0.50 -3.79 46.33
N ASN A 310 -0.49 -4.67 45.34
CA ASN A 310 -1.58 -5.62 45.06
C ASN A 310 -1.07 -6.80 44.22
N SER A 311 -1.97 -7.70 43.82
CA SER A 311 -1.66 -8.84 42.94
C SER A 311 -2.16 -8.67 41.50
N TYR A 312 -2.45 -7.43 41.09
CA TYR A 312 -2.95 -7.14 39.75
C TYR A 312 -1.85 -7.36 38.70
N LEU A 313 -2.25 -7.95 37.58
CA LEU A 313 -1.45 -8.21 36.40
C LEU A 313 -2.35 -7.89 35.19
N SER A 314 -1.76 -7.50 34.07
CA SER A 314 -2.51 -7.31 32.83
C SER A 314 -3.31 -8.56 32.44
N GLY A 315 -4.51 -8.34 31.91
CA GLY A 315 -5.44 -9.36 31.46
C GLY A 315 -5.32 -9.69 29.98
N GLY A 316 -6.41 -10.20 29.39
CA GLY A 316 -6.46 -10.61 27.99
C GLY A 316 -5.51 -11.77 27.68
N THR A 317 -4.64 -11.57 26.68
CA THR A 317 -3.58 -12.52 26.27
C THR A 317 -2.38 -12.53 27.21
N GLY A 318 -2.28 -11.59 28.16
CA GLY A 318 -1.34 -11.60 29.27
C GLY A 318 -0.10 -10.70 29.13
N PRO A 319 0.83 -10.77 30.10
CA PRO A 319 1.99 -9.88 30.23
C PRO A 319 2.90 -9.81 29.01
N HIS A 320 2.98 -10.88 28.23
CA HIS A 320 3.82 -10.89 27.04
C HIS A 320 3.39 -9.87 25.99
N TYR A 321 2.13 -9.42 26.08
CA TYR A 321 1.41 -8.64 25.10
C TYR A 321 1.01 -7.26 25.65
N TYR A 322 0.55 -7.20 26.91
CA TYR A 322 0.29 -5.95 27.61
C TYR A 322 1.05 -5.96 28.94
N GLN A 323 2.02 -5.09 29.16
CA GLN A 323 2.63 -4.95 30.50
C GLN A 323 3.18 -3.55 30.76
N GLU A 324 3.22 -2.71 29.73
CA GLU A 324 3.71 -1.36 29.76
C GLU A 324 2.86 -0.50 30.71
N ILE A 325 3.54 0.32 31.53
CA ILE A 325 2.90 1.25 32.45
C ILE A 325 3.36 2.67 32.18
N PHE A 326 2.44 3.62 32.36
CA PHE A 326 2.65 5.03 32.04
C PHE A 326 2.24 5.88 33.25
N ALA A 327 3.22 6.52 33.90
CA ALA A 327 2.97 7.44 35.00
C ALA A 327 2.44 8.79 34.47
N ASP A 328 1.34 9.29 35.03
CA ASP A 328 0.71 10.53 34.58
C ASP A 328 1.60 11.74 34.96
N PRO A 329 1.96 12.63 33.99
CA PRO A 329 2.71 13.85 34.28
C PRO A 329 1.91 14.96 34.97
N ASN A 330 0.59 14.79 35.15
CA ASN A 330 -0.32 15.79 35.68
C ASN A 330 -0.87 15.44 37.07
N VAL A 331 -0.92 14.15 37.43
CA VAL A 331 -1.51 13.66 38.69
C VAL A 331 -0.55 12.71 39.39
N PHE A 332 -0.08 13.11 40.58
CA PHE A 332 0.86 12.30 41.35
C PHE A 332 0.24 10.95 41.75
N ASP A 333 1.05 9.88 41.69
CA ASP A 333 0.66 8.49 41.97
C ASP A 333 -0.45 7.91 41.07
N ARG A 334 -0.83 8.61 40.00
CA ARG A 334 -1.64 8.02 38.92
C ARG A 334 -0.77 7.30 37.91
N VAL A 335 -1.10 6.03 37.67
CA VAL A 335 -0.40 5.19 36.69
C VAL A 335 -1.42 4.44 35.85
N TYR A 336 -1.28 4.54 34.54
CA TYR A 336 -2.05 3.77 33.58
C TYR A 336 -1.30 2.49 33.22
N GLN A 337 -2.04 1.40 33.10
CA GLN A 337 -1.53 0.09 32.73
C GLN A 337 -2.16 -0.32 31.40
N MET A 338 -1.31 -0.64 30.43
CA MET A 338 -1.73 -1.25 29.18
C MET A 338 -2.27 -2.65 29.45
N ASP A 339 -3.44 -2.95 28.90
CA ASP A 339 -4.26 -4.13 29.16
C ASP A 339 -5.37 -4.22 28.07
N TYR A 340 -6.04 -5.36 27.96
CA TYR A 340 -7.23 -5.54 27.13
C TYR A 340 -8.27 -4.44 27.40
N TRP A 341 -8.58 -4.20 28.68
CA TRP A 341 -9.31 -3.01 29.12
C TRP A 341 -8.35 -2.07 29.83
N LEU A 342 -8.21 -0.84 29.37
CA LEU A 342 -7.27 0.13 29.93
C LEU A 342 -7.49 0.28 31.44
N GLN A 343 -6.46 0.00 32.23
CA GLN A 343 -6.53 0.12 33.69
C GLN A 343 -5.81 1.36 34.18
N VAL A 344 -6.27 1.90 35.31
CA VAL A 344 -5.63 3.01 36.00
C VAL A 344 -5.68 2.80 37.52
N THR A 345 -4.59 3.17 38.17
CA THR A 345 -4.53 3.39 39.61
C THR A 345 -4.37 4.88 39.87
N ASP A 346 -5.03 5.39 40.91
CA ASP A 346 -4.94 6.79 41.37
C ASP A 346 -4.22 6.88 42.75
N ASP A 347 -3.74 5.75 43.28
CA ASP A 347 -3.23 5.63 44.66
C ASP A 347 -1.89 4.85 44.75
N GLY A 348 -1.11 4.88 43.67
CA GLY A 348 0.19 4.22 43.58
C GLY A 348 0.10 2.70 43.56
N GLY A 349 -1.00 2.15 43.05
CA GLY A 349 -1.20 0.72 42.81
C GLY A 349 -1.92 -0.05 43.91
N ARG A 350 -2.50 0.61 44.92
CA ARG A 350 -3.29 -0.13 45.94
C ARG A 350 -4.61 -0.60 45.34
N THR A 351 -5.25 0.24 44.54
CA THR A 351 -6.47 -0.09 43.82
C THR A 351 -6.33 0.21 42.33
N PHE A 352 -6.96 -0.63 41.50
CA PHE A 352 -7.10 -0.43 40.06
C PHE A 352 -8.56 -0.34 39.69
N ARG A 353 -8.85 0.45 38.67
CA ARG A 353 -10.14 0.53 38.01
C ARG A 353 -9.96 0.58 36.51
N THR A 354 -10.93 0.05 35.78
CA THR A 354 -11.03 0.23 34.34
C THR A 354 -11.30 1.70 34.03
N VAL A 355 -10.55 2.27 33.09
CA VAL A 355 -10.89 3.54 32.45
C VAL A 355 -12.14 3.30 31.60
N PRO A 356 -13.14 4.19 31.60
CA PRO A 356 -14.29 3.99 30.72
C PRO A 356 -13.84 3.90 29.25
N GLU A 357 -14.32 2.88 28.52
CA GLU A 357 -13.95 2.63 27.11
C GLU A 357 -15.19 2.37 26.26
N LYS A 358 -16.30 3.04 26.58
CA LYS A 358 -17.57 2.86 25.86
C LYS A 358 -17.37 3.16 24.37
N ASN A 359 -17.72 2.19 23.51
CA ASN A 359 -17.62 2.26 22.05
C ASN A 359 -16.18 2.45 21.52
N LYS A 360 -15.18 2.02 22.29
CA LYS A 360 -13.76 2.01 21.89
C LYS A 360 -13.27 0.56 21.82
N HIS A 361 -12.34 0.28 20.91
CA HIS A 361 -11.65 -1.02 20.85
C HIS A 361 -10.77 -1.22 22.10
N GLY A 362 -10.73 -2.45 22.62
CA GLY A 362 -9.81 -2.85 23.69
C GLY A 362 -8.37 -2.99 23.18
N ASP A 363 -7.56 -3.80 23.86
CA ASP A 363 -6.18 -4.15 23.48
C ASP A 363 -5.26 -2.94 23.44
N ASN A 364 -5.10 -2.29 24.59
CA ASN A 364 -4.38 -1.04 24.72
C ASN A 364 -2.87 -1.28 24.82
N HIS A 365 -2.08 -0.58 24.00
CA HIS A 365 -0.62 -0.74 23.93
C HIS A 365 0.17 0.55 24.15
N ALA A 366 -0.41 1.70 23.75
CA ALA A 366 0.28 2.98 23.80
C ALA A 366 -0.58 4.05 24.49
N LEU A 367 0.08 4.97 25.17
CA LEU A 367 -0.56 6.11 25.81
C LEU A 367 0.34 7.34 25.78
N ALA A 368 -0.22 8.48 25.37
CA ALA A 368 0.44 9.78 25.41
C ALA A 368 -0.43 10.82 26.13
N PHE A 369 0.22 11.72 26.85
CA PHE A 369 -0.40 12.76 27.67
C PHE A 369 -0.11 14.15 27.11
N LEU A 370 -0.95 15.12 27.49
CA LEU A 370 -0.63 16.54 27.35
C LEU A 370 -0.30 17.14 28.73
N PRO A 371 0.92 17.71 28.93
CA PRO A 371 1.25 18.42 30.15
C PRO A 371 0.29 19.58 30.43
N GLY A 372 -0.21 19.65 31.65
CA GLY A 372 -1.22 20.60 32.12
C GLY A 372 -2.67 20.21 31.85
N ASP A 373 -2.93 19.02 31.32
CA ASP A 373 -4.29 18.55 30.98
C ASP A 373 -4.52 17.10 31.46
N PRO A 374 -4.97 16.90 32.72
CA PRO A 374 -5.10 15.59 33.35
C PRO A 374 -6.24 14.71 32.80
N ASP A 375 -7.13 15.28 31.97
CA ASP A 375 -8.25 14.55 31.36
C ASP A 375 -7.97 14.17 29.89
N TYR A 376 -6.84 14.61 29.34
CA TYR A 376 -6.41 14.29 27.99
C TYR A 376 -5.65 12.96 27.91
N LEU A 377 -6.16 12.02 27.11
CA LEU A 377 -5.42 10.81 26.75
C LEU A 377 -5.47 10.62 25.24
N LEU A 378 -4.31 10.34 24.65
CA LEU A 378 -4.20 9.79 23.31
C LEU A 378 -3.74 8.34 23.43
N ASN A 379 -4.59 7.41 23.03
CA ASN A 379 -4.38 5.98 23.22
C ASN A 379 -4.23 5.27 21.86
N GLY A 380 -3.30 4.32 21.83
CA GLY A 380 -3.13 3.38 20.72
C GLY A 380 -3.52 1.97 21.16
N SER A 381 -4.29 1.28 20.32
CA SER A 381 -4.78 -0.08 20.56
C SER A 381 -4.76 -0.93 19.28
N ASP A 382 -5.22 -2.19 19.35
CA ASP A 382 -5.36 -3.06 18.15
C ASP A 382 -6.39 -2.56 17.14
N GLY A 383 -7.25 -1.62 17.56
CA GLY A 383 -8.23 -0.92 16.71
C GLY A 383 -7.82 0.49 16.26
N GLY A 384 -6.55 0.88 16.42
CA GLY A 384 -6.04 2.18 15.97
C GLY A 384 -5.86 3.22 17.07
N VAL A 385 -6.08 4.50 16.73
CA VAL A 385 -5.84 5.65 17.62
C VAL A 385 -7.16 6.21 18.14
N TYR A 386 -7.21 6.51 19.43
CA TYR A 386 -8.34 7.11 20.12
C TYR A 386 -7.93 8.32 20.96
N GLU A 387 -8.71 9.40 20.91
CA GLU A 387 -8.52 10.61 21.72
C GLU A 387 -9.67 10.79 22.71
N THR A 388 -9.36 11.14 23.96
CA THR A 388 -10.33 11.60 24.95
C THR A 388 -9.87 12.90 25.59
N ARG A 389 -10.83 13.73 26.01
CA ARG A 389 -10.63 15.01 26.72
C ARG A 389 -11.45 15.10 28.00
N ASP A 390 -12.01 13.98 28.43
CA ASP A 390 -12.90 13.89 29.59
C ASP A 390 -12.57 12.70 30.51
N GLY A 391 -11.30 12.26 30.46
CA GLY A 391 -10.79 11.16 31.28
C GLY A 391 -11.30 9.78 30.85
N GLY A 392 -11.64 9.61 29.57
CA GLY A 392 -12.09 8.35 28.96
C GLY A 392 -13.60 8.16 28.90
N ARG A 393 -14.42 9.11 29.36
CA ARG A 393 -15.89 8.92 29.30
C ARG A 393 -16.40 8.89 27.87
N THR A 394 -15.78 9.65 26.98
CA THR A 394 -16.02 9.63 25.53
C THR A 394 -14.70 9.60 24.75
N TRP A 395 -14.74 8.94 23.59
CA TRP A 395 -13.57 8.73 22.74
C TRP A 395 -13.87 9.14 21.29
N ARG A 396 -12.91 9.80 20.66
CA ARG A 396 -12.87 10.09 19.23
C ARG A 396 -11.94 9.08 18.56
N PHE A 397 -12.47 8.31 17.62
CA PHE A 397 -11.71 7.40 16.75
C PHE A 397 -11.20 8.14 15.50
N PHE A 398 -10.00 7.78 15.02
CA PHE A 398 -9.42 8.29 13.78
C PHE A 398 -9.58 7.28 12.62
N GLU A 399 -10.71 7.38 11.91
CA GLU A 399 -11.13 6.44 10.86
C GLU A 399 -10.41 6.58 9.50
N ASN A 400 -9.29 7.31 9.45
CA ASN A 400 -8.52 7.61 8.23
C ASN A 400 -7.09 7.07 8.26
N LEU A 401 -6.80 6.10 9.14
CA LEU A 401 -5.50 5.44 9.26
C LEU A 401 -5.60 3.98 8.75
N PRO A 402 -5.25 3.71 7.48
CA PRO A 402 -5.39 2.38 6.86
C PRO A 402 -4.21 1.46 7.22
N VAL A 403 -4.19 0.96 8.46
CA VAL A 403 -3.15 0.05 8.97
C VAL A 403 -3.67 -1.33 9.38
N THR A 404 -4.78 -1.77 8.81
CA THR A 404 -5.39 -3.08 9.08
C THR A 404 -4.45 -4.24 8.72
N GLN A 405 -4.38 -5.22 9.62
CA GLN A 405 -3.56 -6.42 9.52
C GLN A 405 -4.41 -7.59 9.02
N VAL A 406 -4.28 -7.92 7.73
CA VAL A 406 -5.04 -9.02 7.10
C VAL A 406 -4.19 -10.30 7.07
N TYR A 407 -4.75 -11.42 7.52
CA TYR A 407 -4.09 -12.72 7.52
C TYR A 407 -4.18 -13.43 6.18
N LYS A 408 -5.41 -13.61 5.70
CA LYS A 408 -5.77 -14.38 4.50
C LYS A 408 -6.91 -13.69 3.77
N LEU A 409 -7.04 -13.98 2.48
CA LEU A 409 -8.05 -13.35 1.64
C LEU A 409 -8.79 -14.33 0.74
N ALA A 410 -10.03 -13.99 0.41
CA ALA A 410 -10.84 -14.66 -0.59
C ALA A 410 -11.48 -13.65 -1.53
N LEU A 411 -11.73 -14.09 -2.76
CA LEU A 411 -12.34 -13.29 -3.81
C LEU A 411 -13.63 -13.96 -4.26
N ASP A 412 -14.63 -13.15 -4.59
CA ASP A 412 -15.85 -13.64 -5.23
C ASP A 412 -15.83 -13.42 -6.75
N ASN A 413 -16.94 -13.79 -7.40
CA ASN A 413 -17.18 -13.57 -8.82
C ASN A 413 -18.30 -12.56 -9.09
N ASP A 414 -18.65 -11.70 -8.12
CA ASP A 414 -19.75 -10.76 -8.27
C ASP A 414 -19.60 -9.86 -9.51
N LEU A 415 -20.76 -9.44 -10.03
CA LEU A 415 -20.90 -8.52 -11.13
C LEU A 415 -21.60 -7.24 -10.65
N PRO A 416 -21.22 -6.06 -11.16
CA PRO A 416 -20.21 -5.86 -12.20
C PRO A 416 -18.76 -5.89 -11.72
N PHE A 417 -18.55 -5.81 -10.39
CA PHE A 417 -17.23 -5.79 -9.77
C PHE A 417 -17.22 -6.82 -8.65
N TYR A 418 -16.12 -7.57 -8.53
CA TYR A 418 -15.94 -8.56 -7.47
C TYR A 418 -15.66 -7.88 -6.12
N ASN A 419 -15.86 -8.62 -5.04
CA ASN A 419 -15.50 -8.23 -3.68
C ASN A 419 -14.25 -8.96 -3.20
N VAL A 420 -13.58 -8.32 -2.24
CA VAL A 420 -12.43 -8.83 -1.50
C VAL A 420 -12.87 -9.07 -0.06
N HIS A 421 -12.61 -10.26 0.45
CA HIS A 421 -12.86 -10.62 1.84
C HIS A 421 -11.56 -11.01 2.51
N GLY A 422 -11.42 -10.73 3.79
CA GLY A 422 -10.30 -11.28 4.56
C GLY A 422 -10.50 -11.18 6.06
N GLY A 423 -9.89 -12.15 6.73
CA GLY A 423 -9.79 -12.18 8.18
C GLY A 423 -8.68 -11.26 8.69
N THR A 424 -8.97 -10.51 9.75
CA THR A 424 -8.05 -9.51 10.31
C THR A 424 -7.72 -9.79 11.77
N GLN A 425 -6.54 -9.32 12.21
CA GLN A 425 -6.10 -9.34 13.60
C GLN A 425 -7.03 -8.45 14.45
N ASP A 426 -7.70 -9.04 15.44
CA ASP A 426 -8.62 -8.44 16.44
C ASP A 426 -9.83 -7.64 15.89
N ASN A 427 -9.88 -7.39 14.58
CA ASN A 427 -10.81 -6.47 13.93
C ASN A 427 -11.83 -7.18 13.00
N GLY A 428 -12.10 -8.45 13.28
CA GLY A 428 -13.08 -9.28 12.60
C GLY A 428 -12.70 -9.70 11.18
N SER A 429 -13.69 -10.17 10.45
CA SER A 429 -13.59 -10.44 9.00
C SER A 429 -14.31 -9.36 8.21
N GLN A 430 -13.68 -8.86 7.16
CA GLN A 430 -14.12 -7.65 6.45
C GLN A 430 -14.32 -7.93 4.96
N LEU A 431 -15.48 -7.56 4.41
CA LEU A 431 -15.89 -7.71 3.01
C LEU A 431 -16.05 -6.33 2.37
N GLY A 432 -15.41 -6.09 1.23
CA GLY A 432 -15.56 -4.81 0.51
C GLY A 432 -15.35 -4.95 -1.00
N PRO A 433 -15.81 -3.97 -1.79
CA PRO A 433 -15.74 -4.06 -3.24
C PRO A 433 -14.33 -3.77 -3.76
N SER A 434 -13.95 -4.44 -4.86
CA SER A 434 -12.72 -4.11 -5.60
C SER A 434 -12.74 -2.71 -6.23
N ARG A 435 -13.93 -2.15 -6.46
CA ARG A 435 -14.18 -0.76 -6.90
C ARG A 435 -15.66 -0.42 -6.74
N THR A 436 -15.99 0.86 -6.68
CA THR A 436 -17.38 1.35 -6.63
C THR A 436 -17.78 2.03 -7.94
N LEU A 437 -19.08 2.32 -8.08
CA LEU A 437 -19.57 3.21 -9.14
C LEU A 437 -19.37 4.70 -8.80
N ASN A 438 -19.02 5.04 -7.55
CA ASN A 438 -18.87 6.42 -7.09
C ASN A 438 -17.50 6.95 -7.50
N ALA A 439 -17.45 8.13 -8.14
CA ALA A 439 -16.20 8.76 -8.52
C ALA A 439 -15.25 9.05 -7.34
N ASN A 440 -15.78 9.14 -6.10
CA ASN A 440 -14.97 9.30 -4.88
C ASN A 440 -14.13 8.06 -4.52
N GLY A 441 -14.40 6.90 -5.12
CA GLY A 441 -13.70 5.66 -4.80
C GLY A 441 -14.45 4.78 -3.80
N ILE A 442 -13.69 3.97 -3.07
CA ILE A 442 -14.16 3.03 -2.03
C ILE A 442 -14.02 3.72 -0.68
N ALA A 443 -15.11 3.87 0.07
CA ALA A 443 -15.10 4.47 1.39
C ALA A 443 -15.27 3.42 2.49
N ASN A 444 -15.01 3.78 3.76
CA ASN A 444 -15.22 2.86 4.89
C ASN A 444 -16.67 2.32 4.96
N PHE A 445 -17.67 3.08 4.53
CA PHE A 445 -19.07 2.63 4.53
C PHE A 445 -19.39 1.60 3.42
N ASP A 446 -18.50 1.39 2.46
CA ASP A 446 -18.64 0.32 1.46
C ASP A 446 -18.18 -1.04 2.00
N TRP A 447 -17.54 -1.07 3.18
CA TRP A 447 -17.07 -2.27 3.84
C TRP A 447 -18.10 -2.81 4.84
N THR A 448 -18.22 -4.14 4.89
CA THR A 448 -19.10 -4.87 5.81
C THR A 448 -18.27 -5.77 6.71
N ILE A 449 -18.52 -5.73 8.02
CA ILE A 449 -17.97 -6.69 8.97
C ILE A 449 -18.86 -7.93 8.96
N THR A 450 -18.34 -9.05 8.47
CA THR A 450 -19.11 -10.31 8.36
C THR A 450 -19.15 -11.07 9.68
N PHE A 451 -18.09 -10.96 10.49
CA PHE A 451 -18.02 -11.52 11.84
C PHE A 451 -16.98 -10.76 12.68
N GLY A 452 -17.15 -10.71 14.02
CA GLY A 452 -16.21 -10.06 14.95
C GLY A 452 -15.07 -10.99 15.41
N ALA A 453 -14.34 -10.59 16.46
CA ALA A 453 -13.15 -11.28 16.98
C ALA A 453 -11.95 -11.25 16.03
N ASP A 454 -11.05 -12.24 16.04
CA ASP A 454 -10.03 -12.34 14.99
C ASP A 454 -10.66 -13.06 13.81
N GLY A 455 -10.46 -12.55 12.60
CA GLY A 455 -10.78 -13.31 11.38
C GLY A 455 -9.53 -13.98 10.82
N TYR A 456 -9.64 -15.20 10.29
CA TYR A 456 -8.54 -15.88 9.60
C TYR A 456 -8.93 -16.35 8.20
N ALA A 457 -8.80 -17.66 7.91
CA ALA A 457 -9.10 -18.24 6.62
C ALA A 457 -10.58 -18.04 6.25
N CYS A 458 -10.80 -17.64 5.01
CA CYS A 458 -12.13 -17.44 4.45
C CYS A 458 -12.22 -18.07 3.06
N ALA A 459 -13.43 -18.44 2.65
CA ALA A 459 -13.72 -18.88 1.30
C ALA A 459 -15.12 -18.41 0.89
N ILE A 460 -15.27 -17.91 -0.33
CA ILE A 460 -16.55 -17.47 -0.88
C ILE A 460 -16.98 -18.47 -1.95
N ASP A 461 -18.23 -18.94 -1.90
CA ASP A 461 -18.74 -19.85 -2.91
C ASP A 461 -18.67 -19.20 -4.31
N PRO A 462 -17.97 -19.80 -5.28
CA PRO A 462 -17.67 -19.17 -6.56
C PRO A 462 -18.89 -19.02 -7.48
N VAL A 463 -20.02 -19.68 -7.18
CA VAL A 463 -21.28 -19.57 -7.93
C VAL A 463 -22.43 -18.97 -7.11
N ASP A 464 -22.28 -18.89 -5.79
CA ASP A 464 -23.25 -18.33 -4.85
C ASP A 464 -22.53 -17.38 -3.87
N PRO A 465 -22.21 -16.14 -4.30
CA PRO A 465 -21.38 -15.21 -3.53
C PRO A 465 -22.03 -14.74 -2.22
N ASP A 466 -23.28 -15.12 -1.96
CA ASP A 466 -23.95 -14.88 -0.69
C ASP A 466 -23.62 -15.94 0.36
N THR A 467 -23.05 -17.09 -0.02
CA THR A 467 -22.55 -18.11 0.90
C THR A 467 -21.05 -17.93 1.14
N ILE A 468 -20.68 -17.54 2.36
CA ILE A 468 -19.29 -17.31 2.77
C ILE A 468 -18.94 -18.24 3.93
N TYR A 469 -17.75 -18.82 3.89
CA TYR A 469 -17.17 -19.59 4.99
C TYR A 469 -16.05 -18.79 5.62
N LEU A 470 -16.06 -18.67 6.94
CA LEU A 470 -15.06 -17.87 7.66
C LEU A 470 -14.66 -18.54 8.97
N GLU A 471 -13.39 -18.39 9.31
CA GLU A 471 -12.79 -18.88 10.54
C GLU A 471 -12.55 -17.73 11.53
N TRP A 472 -12.74 -18.03 12.81
CA TRP A 472 -12.26 -17.23 13.94
C TRP A 472 -11.52 -18.14 14.93
N GLN A 473 -10.90 -17.53 15.96
CA GLN A 473 -9.91 -18.16 16.85
C GLN A 473 -10.16 -19.65 17.18
N GLU A 474 -9.07 -20.42 17.30
CA GLU A 474 -9.06 -21.83 17.74
C GLU A 474 -9.75 -22.82 16.79
N GLY A 475 -9.82 -22.52 15.49
CA GLY A 475 -10.42 -23.44 14.51
C GLY A 475 -11.93 -23.43 14.51
N ASN A 476 -12.55 -22.32 14.91
CA ASN A 476 -14.00 -22.21 14.85
C ASN A 476 -14.45 -21.76 13.47
N LEU A 477 -15.20 -22.62 12.78
CA LEU A 477 -15.70 -22.41 11.42
C LEU A 477 -17.19 -22.05 11.38
N LEU A 478 -17.51 -21.03 10.59
CA LEU A 478 -18.84 -20.48 10.38
C LEU A 478 -19.22 -20.49 8.88
N ARG A 479 -20.51 -20.70 8.60
CA ARG A 479 -21.15 -20.34 7.33
C ARG A 479 -21.96 -19.07 7.54
N TYR A 480 -21.70 -18.05 6.73
CA TYR A 480 -22.34 -16.74 6.76
C TYR A 480 -23.16 -16.53 5.48
N ASP A 481 -24.42 -16.16 5.64
CA ASP A 481 -25.29 -15.75 4.54
C ASP A 481 -25.28 -14.22 4.41
N ARG A 482 -24.77 -13.71 3.29
CA ARG A 482 -24.58 -12.27 3.05
C ARG A 482 -25.90 -11.49 2.96
N LYS A 483 -27.01 -12.12 2.58
CA LYS A 483 -28.29 -11.44 2.41
C LYS A 483 -29.01 -11.18 3.74
N SER A 484 -29.06 -12.21 4.58
CA SER A 484 -29.73 -12.20 5.87
C SER A 484 -28.81 -11.81 7.02
N HIS A 485 -27.49 -11.87 6.80
CA HIS A 485 -26.44 -11.77 7.81
C HIS A 485 -26.48 -12.91 8.85
N GLU A 486 -27.17 -14.02 8.57
CA GLU A 486 -27.20 -15.17 9.47
C GLU A 486 -25.85 -15.92 9.48
N THR A 487 -25.43 -16.34 10.68
CA THR A 487 -24.21 -17.13 10.91
C THR A 487 -24.56 -18.48 11.51
N ILE A 488 -24.04 -19.56 10.93
CA ILE A 488 -24.25 -20.94 11.39
C ILE A 488 -22.88 -21.56 11.69
N PHE A 489 -22.71 -22.10 12.91
CA PHE A 489 -21.54 -22.86 13.27
C PHE A 489 -21.55 -24.23 12.60
N ILE A 490 -20.48 -24.53 11.87
CA ILE A 490 -20.36 -25.75 11.05
C ILE A 490 -19.06 -26.50 11.31
N SER A 491 -18.40 -26.29 12.46
CA SER A 491 -17.14 -26.99 12.76
C SER A 491 -17.37 -28.49 12.99
N PRO A 492 -16.50 -29.38 12.46
CA PRO A 492 -16.57 -30.81 12.75
C PRO A 492 -16.30 -31.09 14.24
N LYS A 493 -16.93 -32.14 14.77
CA LYS A 493 -16.81 -32.55 16.18
C LYS A 493 -16.25 -33.98 16.29
N PRO A 494 -15.56 -34.33 17.39
CA PRO A 494 -15.18 -35.71 17.65
C PRO A 494 -16.43 -36.57 17.89
N GLU A 495 -16.39 -37.83 17.44
CA GLU A 495 -17.44 -38.81 17.77
C GLU A 495 -17.39 -39.15 19.27
N PRO A 496 -18.51 -39.59 19.88
CA PRO A 496 -18.53 -39.99 21.28
C PRO A 496 -17.43 -41.03 21.61
N GLY A 497 -16.56 -40.68 22.55
CA GLY A 497 -15.44 -41.53 23.00
C GLY A 497 -14.12 -41.31 22.26
N GLU A 498 -14.08 -40.46 21.24
CA GLU A 498 -12.83 -40.06 20.60
C GLU A 498 -12.10 -38.95 21.38
N PRO A 499 -10.76 -38.85 21.24
CA PRO A 499 -10.01 -37.72 21.80
C PRO A 499 -10.46 -36.37 21.25
N ALA A 500 -10.17 -35.30 22.00
CA ALA A 500 -10.40 -33.94 21.54
C ALA A 500 -9.62 -33.64 20.24
N LEU A 501 -10.24 -32.88 19.35
CA LEU A 501 -9.61 -32.42 18.11
C LEU A 501 -8.60 -31.30 18.40
N ARG A 502 -7.57 -31.20 17.56
CA ARG A 502 -6.59 -30.11 17.61
C ARG A 502 -6.72 -29.26 16.36
N PHE A 503 -7.03 -27.98 16.52
CA PHE A 503 -7.09 -27.03 15.42
C PHE A 503 -6.01 -25.97 15.57
N ASN A 504 -5.55 -25.48 14.42
CA ASN A 504 -4.68 -24.30 14.45
C ASN A 504 -5.53 -23.09 14.84
N TRP A 505 -4.85 -22.01 15.23
CA TRP A 505 -5.51 -20.73 15.40
C TRP A 505 -5.95 -20.11 14.07
N ASP A 506 -5.26 -20.46 12.98
CA ASP A 506 -5.65 -20.19 11.59
C ASP A 506 -5.75 -21.53 10.85
N SER A 507 -6.90 -22.20 11.01
CA SER A 507 -7.15 -23.51 10.38
C SER A 507 -7.64 -23.36 8.93
N PRO A 508 -7.15 -24.19 7.98
CA PRO A 508 -7.48 -24.02 6.57
C PRO A 508 -8.92 -24.45 6.26
N VAL A 509 -9.64 -23.60 5.53
CA VAL A 509 -10.92 -23.90 4.87
C VAL A 509 -10.77 -23.75 3.37
N LEU A 510 -11.30 -24.72 2.61
CA LEU A 510 -11.21 -24.76 1.15
C LEU A 510 -12.56 -25.20 0.56
N ILE A 511 -13.00 -24.54 -0.51
CA ILE A 511 -14.07 -25.04 -1.39
C ILE A 511 -13.42 -25.85 -2.52
N SER A 512 -13.96 -27.02 -2.81
CA SER A 512 -13.45 -27.85 -3.90
C SER A 512 -13.60 -27.15 -5.25
N PRO A 513 -12.55 -27.10 -6.10
CA PRO A 513 -12.69 -26.61 -7.48
C PRO A 513 -13.57 -27.52 -8.36
N HIS A 514 -13.92 -28.72 -7.90
CA HIS A 514 -14.75 -29.69 -8.64
C HIS A 514 -16.22 -29.67 -8.21
N SER A 515 -16.53 -29.11 -7.04
CA SER A 515 -17.90 -28.94 -6.55
C SER A 515 -18.00 -27.79 -5.56
N HIS A 516 -18.76 -26.76 -5.91
CA HIS A 516 -18.93 -25.57 -5.07
C HIS A 516 -19.64 -25.84 -3.72
N THR A 517 -20.33 -26.97 -3.58
CA THR A 517 -20.95 -27.38 -2.30
C THR A 517 -20.01 -28.21 -1.42
N ARG A 518 -18.86 -28.64 -1.94
CA ARG A 518 -17.90 -29.46 -1.20
C ARG A 518 -16.88 -28.59 -0.48
N LEU A 519 -16.75 -28.83 0.83
CA LEU A 519 -15.77 -28.16 1.68
C LEU A 519 -14.73 -29.15 2.19
N TYR A 520 -13.51 -28.65 2.34
CA TYR A 520 -12.47 -29.27 3.13
C TYR A 520 -12.10 -28.35 4.29
N TYR A 521 -11.95 -28.95 5.48
CA TYR A 521 -11.50 -28.27 6.69
C TYR A 521 -10.52 -29.14 7.44
N ALA A 522 -9.53 -28.55 8.11
CA ALA A 522 -8.55 -29.35 8.84
C ALA A 522 -8.12 -28.81 10.20
N GLY A 523 -7.98 -29.78 11.11
CA GLY A 523 -7.23 -29.66 12.36
C GLY A 523 -5.99 -30.56 12.27
N GLN A 524 -5.89 -31.60 13.08
CA GLN A 524 -4.92 -32.68 12.87
C GLN A 524 -5.39 -33.72 11.83
N HIS A 525 -6.69 -33.69 11.50
CA HIS A 525 -7.35 -34.52 10.50
C HIS A 525 -7.92 -33.64 9.38
N VAL A 526 -8.06 -34.21 8.19
CA VAL A 526 -8.79 -33.63 7.06
C VAL A 526 -10.23 -34.10 7.09
N TRP A 527 -11.14 -33.14 7.05
CA TRP A 527 -12.59 -33.34 7.00
C TRP A 527 -13.13 -32.92 5.65
N ARG A 528 -14.09 -33.67 5.13
CA ARG A 528 -14.82 -33.36 3.90
C ARG A 528 -16.31 -33.21 4.20
N SER A 529 -16.92 -32.15 3.73
CA SER A 529 -18.36 -31.99 3.64
C SER A 529 -18.74 -31.92 2.16
N ASP A 530 -19.82 -32.59 1.76
CA ASP A 530 -20.38 -32.51 0.39
C ASP A 530 -21.63 -31.58 0.32
N ASP A 531 -22.03 -31.03 1.47
CA ASP A 531 -23.29 -30.34 1.73
C ASP A 531 -23.09 -28.99 2.45
N ARG A 532 -22.07 -28.22 2.02
CA ARG A 532 -21.81 -26.86 2.50
C ARG A 532 -21.58 -26.75 4.02
N GLY A 533 -21.06 -27.80 4.65
CA GLY A 533 -20.72 -27.86 6.07
C GLY A 533 -21.84 -28.39 6.98
N ASP A 534 -22.96 -28.86 6.43
CA ASP A 534 -24.05 -29.42 7.24
C ASP A 534 -23.66 -30.78 7.87
N SER A 535 -22.84 -31.57 7.18
CA SER A 535 -22.26 -32.81 7.70
C SER A 535 -20.80 -32.99 7.28
N TRP A 536 -20.02 -33.69 8.12
CA TRP A 536 -18.58 -33.89 7.91
C TRP A 536 -18.19 -35.36 7.96
N THR A 537 -17.33 -35.76 7.02
CA THR A 537 -16.67 -37.07 6.98
C THR A 537 -15.18 -36.89 7.21
N ARG A 538 -14.60 -37.62 8.17
CA ARG A 538 -13.15 -37.68 8.34
C ARG A 538 -12.53 -38.51 7.22
N ILE A 539 -11.60 -37.92 6.46
CA ILE A 539 -10.95 -38.57 5.31
C ILE A 539 -9.44 -38.76 5.49
N SER A 540 -8.93 -38.66 6.72
CA SER A 540 -7.52 -38.91 7.02
C SER A 540 -7.32 -39.46 8.43
N PRO A 541 -6.20 -40.15 8.69
CA PRO A 541 -5.69 -40.33 10.06
C PRO A 541 -5.15 -38.99 10.60
N ASP A 542 -4.50 -39.01 11.78
CA ASP A 542 -3.71 -37.85 12.22
C ASP A 542 -2.52 -37.70 11.26
N LEU A 543 -2.47 -36.58 10.55
CA LEU A 543 -1.48 -36.32 9.51
C LEU A 543 -0.22 -35.64 10.05
N THR A 544 -0.17 -35.37 11.35
CA THR A 544 0.88 -34.61 12.03
C THR A 544 1.88 -35.53 12.74
N ARG A 545 2.92 -34.97 13.35
CA ARG A 545 3.84 -35.70 14.24
C ARG A 545 3.28 -35.90 15.64
N ASN A 546 2.16 -35.26 15.98
CA ASN A 546 1.50 -35.33 17.29
C ASN A 546 2.48 -35.07 18.46
N ILE A 547 3.24 -33.98 18.36
CA ILE A 547 4.27 -33.60 19.31
C ILE A 547 3.63 -32.91 20.52
N PHE A 548 4.00 -33.38 21.72
CA PHE A 548 3.59 -32.73 22.96
C PHE A 548 4.49 -31.52 23.29
N ARG A 549 3.90 -30.31 23.29
CA ARG A 549 4.65 -29.04 23.41
C ARG A 549 5.46 -28.89 24.70
N LEU A 550 4.93 -29.32 25.85
CA LEU A 550 5.57 -29.09 27.15
C LEU A 550 6.79 -29.99 27.40
N ALA A 551 6.92 -31.06 26.62
CA ALA A 551 8.11 -31.90 26.65
C ALA A 551 9.26 -31.33 25.80
N GLN A 552 8.98 -30.35 24.93
CA GLN A 552 10.00 -29.78 24.06
C GLN A 552 10.96 -28.89 24.85
N PRO A 553 12.28 -28.99 24.61
CA PRO A 553 13.24 -28.11 25.25
C PRO A 553 13.10 -26.69 24.70
N ILE A 554 13.13 -25.70 25.59
CA ILE A 554 13.18 -24.28 25.25
C ILE A 554 14.30 -23.64 26.07
N MET A 555 15.15 -22.83 25.43
CA MET A 555 16.42 -22.36 26.03
C MET A 555 17.33 -23.52 26.50
N GLY A 556 17.40 -24.60 25.71
CA GLY A 556 18.32 -25.72 25.98
C GLY A 556 17.91 -26.67 27.12
N LYS A 557 16.72 -26.51 27.72
CA LYS A 557 16.21 -27.40 28.78
C LYS A 557 14.69 -27.56 28.71
N THR A 558 14.16 -28.60 29.35
CA THR A 558 12.73 -28.71 29.66
C THR A 558 12.44 -27.96 30.96
N TRP A 559 11.35 -27.19 30.98
CA TRP A 559 10.97 -26.38 32.14
C TRP A 559 9.92 -27.07 33.00
N SER A 560 9.79 -26.64 34.26
CA SER A 560 8.69 -27.07 35.13
C SER A 560 7.34 -26.71 34.49
N VAL A 561 6.30 -27.48 34.80
CA VAL A 561 4.92 -27.11 34.44
C VAL A 561 4.46 -25.84 35.15
N ASP A 562 5.09 -25.51 36.28
CA ASP A 562 4.83 -24.30 37.07
C ASP A 562 5.70 -23.11 36.64
N ALA A 563 6.50 -23.25 35.57
CA ALA A 563 7.25 -22.13 35.00
C ALA A 563 6.29 -21.11 34.37
N LEU A 564 6.82 -19.96 33.97
CA LEU A 564 6.08 -18.86 33.35
C LEU A 564 5.76 -19.16 31.87
N TRP A 565 5.07 -20.27 31.64
CA TRP A 565 4.51 -20.62 30.36
C TRP A 565 3.35 -19.69 30.02
N ASP A 566 3.31 -19.24 28.76
CA ASP A 566 2.11 -18.65 28.20
C ASP A 566 1.44 -19.62 27.24
N HIS A 567 0.17 -19.91 27.52
CA HIS A 567 -0.66 -20.78 26.69
C HIS A 567 -1.94 -20.10 26.22
N GLY A 568 -2.27 -18.91 26.76
CA GLY A 568 -3.55 -18.25 26.53
C GLY A 568 -3.71 -17.75 25.09
N ALA A 569 -2.61 -17.42 24.42
CA ALA A 569 -2.59 -16.91 23.05
C ALA A 569 -1.79 -17.80 22.08
N MET A 570 -1.93 -19.13 22.20
CA MET A 570 -1.22 -20.11 21.35
C MET A 570 -2.17 -21.05 20.62
N SER A 571 -1.94 -21.29 19.32
CA SER A 571 -2.58 -22.39 18.58
C SER A 571 -2.40 -23.71 19.32
N LEU A 572 -3.31 -24.67 19.16
CA LEU A 572 -2.94 -26.07 19.41
C LEU A 572 -1.80 -26.45 18.43
N PHE A 573 -0.91 -27.33 18.85
CA PHE A 573 0.33 -27.66 18.11
C PHE A 573 0.21 -29.07 17.53
N SER A 574 0.98 -29.34 16.47
CA SER A 574 0.81 -30.52 15.63
C SER A 574 -0.58 -30.51 15.00
N THR A 575 -0.75 -29.54 14.08
CA THR A 575 -1.97 -29.25 13.32
C THR A 575 -1.64 -29.00 11.84
N ILE A 576 -2.64 -29.20 10.97
CA ILE A 576 -2.57 -28.84 9.55
C ILE A 576 -2.86 -27.34 9.42
N THR A 577 -2.02 -26.63 8.68
CA THR A 577 -2.05 -25.16 8.52
C THR A 577 -2.53 -24.72 7.14
N THR A 578 -2.44 -25.61 6.16
CA THR A 578 -2.77 -25.32 4.76
C THR A 578 -3.26 -26.58 4.05
N LEU A 579 -4.23 -26.41 3.14
CA LEU A 579 -4.79 -27.43 2.28
C LEU A 579 -4.86 -26.93 0.84
N SER A 580 -4.66 -27.82 -0.13
CA SER A 580 -4.97 -27.55 -1.53
C SER A 580 -5.46 -28.80 -2.23
N GLU A 581 -6.61 -28.71 -2.91
CA GLU A 581 -7.06 -29.71 -3.87
C GLU A 581 -6.65 -29.27 -5.28
N SER A 582 -6.14 -30.19 -6.09
CA SER A 582 -5.77 -29.90 -7.47
C SER A 582 -7.00 -29.48 -8.29
N PRO A 583 -6.98 -28.31 -8.96
CA PRO A 583 -8.06 -27.94 -9.88
C PRO A 583 -8.10 -28.82 -11.15
N LEU A 584 -7.07 -29.64 -11.37
CA LEU A 584 -6.93 -30.50 -12.56
C LEU A 584 -7.16 -31.99 -12.27
N ALA A 585 -7.30 -32.38 -11.00
CA ALA A 585 -7.57 -33.76 -10.60
C ALA A 585 -8.34 -33.82 -9.28
N GLU A 586 -9.62 -34.15 -9.35
CA GLU A 586 -10.47 -34.36 -8.17
C GLU A 586 -9.89 -35.44 -7.25
N GLY A 587 -9.89 -35.19 -5.94
CA GLY A 587 -9.37 -36.10 -4.93
C GLY A 587 -7.85 -36.14 -4.80
N LEU A 588 -7.10 -35.36 -5.59
CA LEU A 588 -5.68 -35.08 -5.36
C LEU A 588 -5.56 -33.91 -4.37
N ILE A 589 -5.24 -34.21 -3.12
CA ILE A 589 -5.22 -33.23 -2.03
C ILE A 589 -3.86 -33.23 -1.34
N TYR A 590 -3.38 -32.03 -1.03
CA TYR A 590 -2.14 -31.76 -0.32
C TYR A 590 -2.45 -31.10 1.02
N ALA A 591 -1.72 -31.48 2.06
CA ALA A 591 -1.81 -30.87 3.39
C ALA A 591 -0.41 -30.55 3.94
N GLY A 592 -0.25 -29.36 4.52
CA GLY A 592 0.98 -28.93 5.20
C GLY A 592 0.74 -28.72 6.70
N THR A 593 1.76 -28.98 7.53
CA THR A 593 1.63 -28.92 9.00
C THR A 593 2.56 -27.90 9.66
N ASP A 594 2.25 -27.53 10.90
CA ASP A 594 3.08 -26.69 11.76
C ASP A 594 4.30 -27.41 12.37
N ASP A 595 4.40 -28.74 12.16
CA ASP A 595 5.44 -29.61 12.72
C ASP A 595 6.31 -30.30 11.64
N GLY A 596 6.35 -29.75 10.43
CA GLY A 596 7.29 -30.13 9.38
C GLY A 596 6.94 -31.40 8.65
N LEU A 597 5.68 -31.52 8.23
CA LEU A 597 5.21 -32.54 7.30
C LEU A 597 4.42 -31.92 6.13
N ILE A 598 4.59 -32.54 4.96
CA ILE A 598 3.66 -32.43 3.83
C ILE A 598 3.05 -33.81 3.60
N GLN A 599 1.76 -33.86 3.32
CA GLN A 599 0.99 -35.09 3.12
C GLN A 599 0.21 -35.01 1.82
N VAL A 600 0.15 -36.10 1.07
CA VAL A 600 -0.51 -36.15 -0.24
C VAL A 600 -1.44 -37.35 -0.31
N THR A 601 -2.68 -37.14 -0.73
CA THR A 601 -3.58 -38.21 -1.17
C THR A 601 -3.88 -38.06 -2.65
N GLU A 602 -3.95 -39.18 -3.38
CA GLU A 602 -4.27 -39.22 -4.81
C GLU A 602 -5.63 -39.93 -5.05
N ASP A 603 -6.35 -40.29 -3.99
CA ASP A 603 -7.54 -41.14 -4.01
C ASP A 603 -8.69 -40.62 -3.13
N GLY A 604 -8.73 -39.31 -2.87
CA GLY A 604 -9.77 -38.66 -2.10
C GLY A 604 -9.73 -38.95 -0.60
N GLY A 605 -8.53 -39.26 -0.07
CA GLY A 605 -8.27 -39.47 1.35
C GLY A 605 -8.26 -40.94 1.81
N LYS A 606 -8.39 -41.92 0.91
CA LYS A 606 -8.33 -43.34 1.28
C LYS A 606 -6.93 -43.74 1.71
N SER A 607 -5.90 -43.16 1.08
CA SER A 607 -4.51 -43.32 1.46
C SER A 607 -3.75 -41.99 1.41
N TRP A 608 -2.78 -41.83 2.31
CA TRP A 608 -1.96 -40.63 2.46
C TRP A 608 -0.47 -40.99 2.45
N ARG A 609 0.30 -40.24 1.66
CA ARG A 609 1.76 -40.36 1.53
C ARG A 609 2.44 -39.18 2.21
N LYS A 610 3.29 -39.50 3.17
CA LYS A 610 4.05 -38.53 3.98
C LYS A 610 5.35 -38.10 3.29
N ILE A 611 5.66 -36.81 3.39
CA ILE A 611 6.91 -36.16 3.02
C ILE A 611 7.41 -35.40 4.24
N ASP A 612 8.54 -35.81 4.79
CA ASP A 612 9.10 -35.27 6.04
C ASP A 612 10.48 -34.61 5.86
N ARG A 613 10.94 -34.50 4.61
CA ARG A 613 12.21 -33.88 4.23
C ARG A 613 12.07 -33.13 2.91
N LEU A 614 12.66 -31.94 2.88
CA LEU A 614 12.74 -31.09 1.70
C LEU A 614 14.21 -30.71 1.45
N PRO A 615 14.66 -30.61 0.20
CA PRO A 615 16.05 -30.34 -0.12
C PRO A 615 16.45 -28.93 0.34
N GLY A 616 17.53 -28.86 1.13
CA GLY A 616 18.06 -27.58 1.64
C GLY A 616 17.24 -26.95 2.77
N VAL A 617 16.16 -27.60 3.22
CA VAL A 617 15.31 -27.14 4.33
C VAL A 617 15.58 -28.00 5.57
N PRO A 618 15.98 -27.41 6.70
CA PRO A 618 16.01 -28.08 8.00
C PRO A 618 14.70 -28.80 8.38
N GLU A 619 14.78 -29.83 9.23
CA GLU A 619 13.59 -30.55 9.73
C GLU A 619 12.69 -29.64 10.60
N ASN A 620 11.41 -30.00 10.78
CA ASN A 620 10.42 -29.25 11.57
C ASN A 620 10.11 -27.83 11.04
N PHE A 621 10.17 -27.64 9.72
CA PHE A 621 9.70 -26.40 9.07
C PHE A 621 8.19 -26.20 9.27
N PHE A 622 7.76 -24.95 9.35
CA PHE A 622 6.34 -24.60 9.29
C PHE A 622 5.90 -24.50 7.83
N VAL A 623 4.78 -25.12 7.43
CA VAL A 623 4.24 -24.94 6.08
C VAL A 623 3.29 -23.74 6.10
N ASN A 624 3.70 -22.63 5.48
CA ASN A 624 2.86 -21.44 5.34
C ASN A 624 1.75 -21.69 4.31
N GLU A 625 2.11 -22.19 3.13
CA GLU A 625 1.16 -22.49 2.06
C GLU A 625 1.62 -23.68 1.22
N ILE A 626 0.66 -24.52 0.82
CA ILE A 626 0.83 -25.52 -0.24
C ILE A 626 -0.24 -25.28 -1.30
N LYS A 627 0.16 -25.17 -2.57
CA LYS A 627 -0.77 -24.83 -3.67
C LYS A 627 -0.53 -25.74 -4.87
N ALA A 628 -1.54 -26.52 -5.25
CA ALA A 628 -1.50 -27.33 -6.46
C ALA A 628 -1.49 -26.43 -7.70
N SER A 629 -0.78 -26.86 -8.74
CA SER A 629 -0.68 -26.07 -9.97
C SER A 629 -2.03 -25.97 -10.69
N ARG A 630 -2.23 -24.82 -11.33
CA ARG A 630 -3.39 -24.50 -12.15
C ARG A 630 -3.24 -24.91 -13.61
N THR A 631 -2.01 -25.23 -14.02
CA THR A 631 -1.65 -25.48 -15.42
C THR A 631 -1.08 -26.88 -15.67
N ASP A 632 -0.65 -27.57 -14.62
CA ASP A 632 -0.07 -28.91 -14.71
C ASP A 632 -0.58 -29.78 -13.56
N ARG A 633 -1.04 -31.00 -13.88
CA ARG A 633 -1.69 -31.88 -12.89
C ARG A 633 -0.73 -32.34 -11.79
N ASP A 634 0.54 -32.55 -12.12
CA ASP A 634 1.52 -33.20 -11.25
C ASP A 634 2.38 -32.19 -10.48
N THR A 635 2.22 -30.90 -10.80
CA THR A 635 2.98 -29.81 -10.19
C THR A 635 2.31 -29.29 -8.90
N VAL A 636 3.11 -29.06 -7.87
CA VAL A 636 2.70 -28.46 -6.59
C VAL A 636 3.80 -27.57 -6.04
N PHE A 637 3.42 -26.47 -5.40
CA PHE A 637 4.31 -25.50 -4.77
C PHE A 637 4.14 -25.52 -3.26
N ALA A 638 5.24 -25.31 -2.52
CA ALA A 638 5.22 -25.19 -1.07
C ALA A 638 6.09 -24.01 -0.60
N ALA A 639 5.46 -23.07 0.11
CA ALA A 639 6.13 -22.03 0.88
C ALA A 639 6.31 -22.55 2.32
N VAL A 640 7.55 -22.74 2.74
CA VAL A 640 7.90 -23.24 4.07
C VAL A 640 8.77 -22.26 4.82
N ASP A 641 8.81 -22.39 6.13
CA ASP A 641 9.32 -21.34 7.00
C ASP A 641 10.02 -21.89 8.24
N LEU A 642 11.14 -21.26 8.58
CA LEU A 642 12.00 -21.58 9.71
C LEU A 642 12.38 -20.34 10.54
N HIS A 643 11.76 -19.18 10.31
CA HIS A 643 12.11 -17.97 11.07
C HIS A 643 11.85 -18.15 12.57
N LYS A 644 10.87 -18.99 12.94
CA LYS A 644 10.56 -19.40 14.31
C LYS A 644 11.64 -20.28 14.97
N THR A 645 12.78 -20.45 14.29
CA THR A 645 14.03 -21.04 14.79
C THR A 645 15.24 -20.12 14.63
N GLY A 646 15.05 -18.91 14.09
CA GLY A 646 16.09 -17.95 13.75
C GLY A 646 16.64 -18.01 12.32
N ASP A 647 16.07 -18.83 11.44
CA ASP A 647 16.48 -18.93 10.04
C ASP A 647 15.48 -18.20 9.12
N TYR A 648 15.89 -17.01 8.65
CA TYR A 648 15.05 -16.11 7.84
C TYR A 648 15.24 -16.30 6.33
N ARG A 649 15.91 -17.39 5.89
CA ARG A 649 16.10 -17.65 4.47
C ARG A 649 14.77 -17.91 3.76
N PRO A 650 14.61 -17.48 2.50
CA PRO A 650 13.42 -17.80 1.72
C PRO A 650 13.42 -19.28 1.36
N PHE A 651 12.28 -19.95 1.59
CA PHE A 651 12.04 -21.33 1.15
C PHE A 651 10.73 -21.43 0.38
N LEU A 652 10.85 -21.39 -0.94
CA LEU A 652 9.80 -21.70 -1.90
C LEU A 652 10.26 -22.87 -2.77
N LEU A 653 9.49 -23.95 -2.76
CA LEU A 653 9.81 -25.19 -3.45
C LEU A 653 8.74 -25.56 -4.45
N ARG A 654 9.15 -26.28 -5.50
CA ARG A 654 8.29 -26.88 -6.50
C ARG A 654 8.56 -28.37 -6.60
N SER A 655 7.51 -29.15 -6.77
CA SER A 655 7.56 -30.54 -7.18
C SER A 655 6.80 -30.69 -8.48
N ASP A 656 7.34 -31.43 -9.45
CA ASP A 656 6.69 -31.72 -10.73
C ASP A 656 6.17 -33.19 -10.80
N ASP A 657 6.14 -33.90 -9.66
CA ASP A 657 5.76 -35.33 -9.57
C ASP A 657 4.89 -35.68 -8.34
N ARG A 658 3.98 -34.76 -7.97
CA ARG A 658 3.05 -34.88 -6.83
C ARG A 658 3.75 -35.07 -5.47
N GLY A 659 4.78 -34.27 -5.24
CA GLY A 659 5.54 -34.18 -4.00
C GLY A 659 6.57 -35.29 -3.79
N ARG A 660 6.90 -36.11 -4.80
CA ARG A 660 7.92 -37.18 -4.64
C ARG A 660 9.32 -36.59 -4.62
N THR A 661 9.59 -35.62 -5.49
CA THR A 661 10.84 -34.87 -5.55
C THR A 661 10.55 -33.38 -5.57
N TRP A 662 11.41 -32.63 -4.88
CA TRP A 662 11.26 -31.18 -4.75
C TRP A 662 12.53 -30.50 -5.25
N VAL A 663 12.38 -29.27 -5.75
CA VAL A 663 13.47 -28.36 -6.09
C VAL A 663 13.16 -26.99 -5.49
N SER A 664 14.17 -26.30 -4.99
CA SER A 664 13.99 -24.90 -4.60
C SER A 664 13.82 -24.04 -5.84
N ILE A 665 12.79 -23.20 -5.82
CA ILE A 665 12.53 -22.14 -6.80
C ILE A 665 12.62 -20.76 -6.12
N SER A 666 13.36 -20.67 -5.00
CA SER A 666 13.58 -19.40 -4.30
C SER A 666 14.50 -18.47 -5.10
N GLY A 667 15.26 -19.01 -6.07
CA GLY A 667 16.07 -18.23 -7.02
C GLY A 667 17.00 -17.23 -6.34
N ASP A 668 16.85 -15.97 -6.72
CA ASP A 668 17.57 -14.80 -6.23
C ASP A 668 16.75 -13.95 -5.24
N LEU A 669 15.70 -14.51 -4.61
CA LEU A 669 15.00 -13.83 -3.52
C LEU A 669 15.99 -13.38 -2.42
N PRO A 670 15.79 -12.22 -1.79
CA PRO A 670 16.70 -11.73 -0.77
C PRO A 670 16.86 -12.72 0.40
N ALA A 671 18.09 -12.88 0.89
CA ALA A 671 18.45 -13.93 1.85
C ALA A 671 17.76 -13.85 3.22
N ARG A 672 17.19 -12.70 3.59
CA ARG A 672 16.42 -12.49 4.82
C ARG A 672 15.01 -12.09 4.43
N THR A 673 14.19 -13.05 4.03
CA THR A 673 12.84 -12.82 3.50
C THR A 673 12.01 -14.09 3.68
N ILE A 674 10.95 -13.99 4.48
CA ILE A 674 9.97 -15.08 4.64
C ILE A 674 9.05 -15.08 3.41
N VAL A 675 8.75 -16.27 2.89
CA VAL A 675 7.73 -16.46 1.85
C VAL A 675 6.46 -16.97 2.53
N TRP A 676 5.39 -16.19 2.43
CA TRP A 676 4.10 -16.50 3.04
C TRP A 676 3.17 -17.20 2.05
N ALA A 677 3.13 -16.71 0.80
CA ALA A 677 2.19 -17.17 -0.19
C ALA A 677 2.79 -17.25 -1.61
N VAL A 678 2.18 -18.08 -2.46
CA VAL A 678 2.50 -18.26 -3.87
C VAL A 678 1.22 -18.31 -4.71
N ALA A 679 1.17 -17.51 -5.78
CA ALA A 679 0.09 -17.55 -6.75
C ALA A 679 0.64 -17.84 -8.16
N GLN A 680 0.11 -18.88 -8.82
CA GLN A 680 0.46 -19.21 -10.20
C GLN A 680 -0.58 -18.63 -11.16
N ASP A 681 -0.10 -17.97 -12.22
CA ASP A 681 -0.97 -17.54 -13.32
C ASP A 681 -1.66 -18.75 -13.98
N PRO A 682 -3.00 -18.75 -14.13
CA PRO A 682 -3.70 -19.86 -14.76
C PRO A 682 -3.42 -20.02 -16.27
N VAL A 683 -2.74 -19.06 -16.91
CA VAL A 683 -2.46 -19.07 -18.35
C VAL A 683 -1.00 -19.41 -18.67
N LYS A 684 -0.03 -18.78 -17.99
CA LYS A 684 1.41 -18.95 -18.22
C LYS A 684 2.04 -19.66 -17.02
N LYS A 685 2.31 -20.97 -17.18
CA LYS A 685 2.83 -21.85 -16.11
C LYS A 685 4.06 -21.33 -15.34
N ASP A 686 4.92 -20.57 -16.00
CA ASP A 686 6.19 -20.06 -15.44
C ASP A 686 6.05 -18.64 -14.82
N LEU A 687 4.87 -18.02 -14.94
CA LEU A 687 4.53 -16.77 -14.27
C LEU A 687 3.97 -17.08 -12.87
N LEU A 688 4.76 -16.77 -11.85
CA LEU A 688 4.40 -16.95 -10.44
C LEU A 688 4.58 -15.63 -9.70
N PHE A 689 3.78 -15.45 -8.66
CA PHE A 689 3.90 -14.36 -7.69
C PHE A 689 4.19 -14.94 -6.31
N ALA A 690 5.03 -14.26 -5.53
CA ALA A 690 5.34 -14.60 -4.16
C ALA A 690 4.95 -13.44 -3.24
N GLY A 691 4.11 -13.72 -2.25
CA GLY A 691 3.82 -12.84 -1.13
C GLY A 691 4.90 -13.06 -0.08
N THR A 692 5.62 -12.00 0.27
CA THR A 692 6.80 -12.10 1.15
C THR A 692 6.72 -11.11 2.30
N GLU A 693 7.63 -11.27 3.26
CA GLU A 693 7.79 -10.34 4.38
C GLU A 693 7.98 -8.87 3.94
N PHE A 694 8.60 -8.63 2.79
CA PHE A 694 8.98 -7.28 2.35
C PHE A 694 8.45 -6.90 0.96
N GLY A 695 7.25 -7.38 0.63
CA GLY A 695 6.49 -7.01 -0.57
C GLY A 695 6.11 -8.21 -1.44
N VAL A 696 5.67 -7.91 -2.66
CA VAL A 696 5.31 -8.91 -3.67
C VAL A 696 6.42 -9.02 -4.71
N PHE A 697 6.76 -10.25 -5.10
CA PHE A 697 7.73 -10.54 -6.16
C PHE A 697 7.05 -11.33 -7.28
N ALA A 698 7.49 -11.11 -8.52
CA ALA A 698 7.07 -11.89 -9.69
C ALA A 698 8.27 -12.58 -10.33
N THR A 699 8.07 -13.81 -10.80
CA THR A 699 9.00 -14.52 -11.69
C THR A 699 8.30 -14.80 -13.00
N LEU A 700 9.03 -14.68 -14.11
CA LEU A 700 8.54 -15.00 -15.46
C LEU A 700 9.20 -16.28 -16.03
N ASP A 701 10.12 -16.90 -15.28
CA ASP A 701 10.94 -18.04 -15.71
C ASP A 701 10.86 -19.25 -14.75
N GLY A 702 9.77 -19.34 -13.98
CA GLY A 702 9.49 -20.48 -13.10
C GLY A 702 10.30 -20.49 -11.80
N GLY A 703 10.76 -19.33 -11.34
CA GLY A 703 11.41 -19.10 -10.05
C GLY A 703 12.93 -19.14 -10.10
N LYS A 704 13.54 -18.95 -11.28
CA LYS A 704 14.99 -18.77 -11.38
C LYS A 704 15.37 -17.33 -11.03
N ARG A 705 14.52 -16.38 -11.42
CA ARG A 705 14.72 -14.95 -11.16
C ARG A 705 13.43 -14.28 -10.68
N TRP A 706 13.51 -13.58 -9.56
CA TRP A 706 12.43 -12.89 -8.89
C TRP A 706 12.62 -11.38 -8.95
N LEU A 707 11.55 -10.67 -9.32
CA LEU A 707 11.54 -9.24 -9.50
C LEU A 707 10.55 -8.64 -8.51
N LYS A 708 11.05 -7.79 -7.60
CA LYS A 708 10.18 -7.03 -6.69
C LYS A 708 9.23 -6.14 -7.48
N MET A 709 7.95 -6.18 -7.14
CA MET A 709 6.91 -5.33 -7.70
C MET A 709 6.67 -4.14 -6.75
N ALA A 710 7.47 -3.08 -6.89
CA ALA A 710 7.47 -1.95 -5.95
C ALA A 710 6.44 -0.86 -6.28
N GLY A 711 5.76 -0.93 -7.43
CA GLY A 711 4.80 0.09 -7.85
C GLY A 711 3.60 0.17 -6.90
N GLY A 712 3.42 1.31 -6.23
CA GLY A 712 2.26 1.58 -5.37
C GLY A 712 2.21 0.81 -4.04
N VAL A 713 3.31 0.14 -3.65
CA VAL A 713 3.38 -0.70 -2.45
C VAL A 713 4.57 -0.28 -1.58
N PRO A 714 4.37 -0.02 -0.26
CA PRO A 714 5.47 0.26 0.66
C PRO A 714 6.23 -1.03 1.03
N THR A 715 7.33 -0.93 1.79
CA THR A 715 7.87 -2.11 2.46
C THR A 715 6.82 -2.63 3.47
N ILE A 716 6.23 -3.79 3.20
CA ILE A 716 5.20 -4.42 4.06
C ILE A 716 5.09 -5.92 3.75
N SER A 717 4.68 -6.71 4.74
CA SER A 717 4.42 -8.15 4.57
C SER A 717 3.11 -8.39 3.83
N PHE A 718 3.15 -9.26 2.82
CA PHE A 718 1.97 -9.83 2.17
C PHE A 718 1.81 -11.28 2.59
N ARG A 719 0.79 -11.57 3.41
CA ARG A 719 0.58 -12.90 3.98
C ARG A 719 -0.23 -13.82 3.09
N ASP A 720 -0.98 -13.25 2.14
CA ASP A 720 -1.76 -14.03 1.18
C ASP A 720 -1.91 -13.30 -0.16
N LEU A 721 -2.08 -14.09 -1.23
CA LEU A 721 -2.23 -13.65 -2.61
C LEU A 721 -3.28 -14.49 -3.35
N GLU A 722 -4.24 -13.81 -3.98
CA GLU A 722 -5.21 -14.46 -4.88
C GLU A 722 -5.30 -13.76 -6.23
N ILE A 723 -5.67 -14.54 -7.25
CA ILE A 723 -5.84 -14.06 -8.63
C ILE A 723 -7.33 -14.03 -8.96
N GLN A 724 -7.84 -12.85 -9.31
CA GLN A 724 -9.14 -12.72 -9.95
C GLN A 724 -8.98 -12.98 -11.45
N GLU A 725 -9.40 -14.16 -11.91
CA GLU A 725 -9.10 -14.63 -13.26
C GLU A 725 -9.81 -13.87 -14.38
N ARG A 726 -11.08 -13.52 -14.19
CA ARG A 726 -11.90 -12.79 -15.17
C ARG A 726 -11.29 -11.41 -15.43
N GLU A 727 -10.81 -10.77 -14.37
CA GLU A 727 -10.23 -9.45 -14.46
C GLU A 727 -8.73 -9.49 -14.82
N GLY A 728 -8.04 -10.60 -14.54
CA GLY A 728 -6.59 -10.66 -14.59
C GLY A 728 -5.95 -9.80 -13.51
N ASP A 729 -6.59 -9.68 -12.35
CA ASP A 729 -6.10 -8.89 -11.22
C ASP A 729 -5.34 -9.78 -10.24
N LEU A 730 -4.29 -9.24 -9.63
CA LEU A 730 -3.60 -9.85 -8.49
C LEU A 730 -3.97 -9.07 -7.24
N VAL A 731 -4.59 -9.74 -6.27
CA VAL A 731 -5.02 -9.16 -5.01
C VAL A 731 -4.12 -9.66 -3.89
N GLY A 732 -3.63 -8.77 -3.04
CA GLY A 732 -2.76 -9.11 -1.93
C GLY A 732 -3.29 -8.59 -0.59
N ALA A 733 -3.21 -9.46 0.42
CA ALA A 733 -3.49 -9.12 1.81
C ALA A 733 -2.19 -8.71 2.50
N SER A 734 -2.09 -7.42 2.85
CA SER A 734 -0.97 -6.94 3.63
C SER A 734 -1.26 -7.04 5.13
N PHE A 735 -0.24 -7.38 5.90
CA PHE A 735 -0.32 -7.41 7.36
C PHE A 735 0.07 -6.04 7.92
N GLY A 736 -0.79 -5.04 7.76
CA GLY A 736 -0.59 -3.69 8.31
C GLY A 736 -0.90 -2.52 7.37
N ARG A 737 -1.43 -2.78 6.17
CA ARG A 737 -1.85 -1.74 5.20
C ARG A 737 -3.12 -2.13 4.41
N GLY A 738 -3.92 -3.08 4.91
CA GLY A 738 -5.15 -3.55 4.24
C GLY A 738 -4.88 -4.33 2.95
N PHE A 739 -5.76 -4.19 1.97
CA PHE A 739 -5.68 -4.91 0.69
C PHE A 739 -5.09 -4.05 -0.43
N PHE A 740 -4.40 -4.71 -1.35
CA PHE A 740 -3.87 -4.11 -2.57
C PHE A 740 -4.34 -4.87 -3.81
N VAL A 741 -4.63 -4.14 -4.88
CA VAL A 741 -4.99 -4.71 -6.18
C VAL A 741 -4.02 -4.21 -7.24
N LEU A 742 -3.36 -5.13 -7.93
CA LEU A 742 -2.74 -4.87 -9.21
C LEU A 742 -3.77 -5.16 -10.30
N ASP A 743 -4.35 -4.10 -10.85
CA ASP A 743 -5.30 -4.20 -11.96
C ASP A 743 -4.58 -4.75 -13.21
N ASP A 744 -5.15 -5.78 -13.82
CA ASP A 744 -4.71 -6.37 -15.10
C ASP A 744 -3.19 -6.66 -15.19
N PHE A 745 -2.72 -7.72 -14.54
CA PHE A 745 -1.32 -8.17 -14.65
C PHE A 745 -0.98 -8.83 -16.00
N SER A 746 -1.94 -8.95 -16.93
CA SER A 746 -1.74 -9.67 -18.20
C SER A 746 -0.56 -9.20 -19.07
N PRO A 747 -0.05 -7.94 -19.02
CA PRO A 747 1.19 -7.57 -19.69
C PRO A 747 2.39 -8.47 -19.32
N LEU A 748 2.47 -8.97 -18.08
CA LEU A 748 3.53 -9.88 -17.62
C LEU A 748 3.57 -11.20 -18.42
N ARG A 749 2.43 -11.62 -18.98
CA ARG A 749 2.37 -12.84 -19.82
C ARG A 749 3.16 -12.66 -21.11
N ARG A 750 3.32 -11.43 -21.60
CA ARG A 750 3.94 -11.07 -22.88
C ARG A 750 5.36 -10.51 -22.76
N ILE A 751 5.75 -10.01 -21.59
CA ILE A 751 7.09 -9.45 -21.38
C ILE A 751 8.14 -10.56 -21.46
N ASP A 752 9.18 -10.31 -22.25
CA ASP A 752 10.42 -11.08 -22.34
C ASP A 752 11.55 -10.18 -22.86
N GLU A 753 12.78 -10.67 -22.84
CA GLU A 753 13.97 -9.94 -23.32
C GLU A 753 13.86 -9.53 -24.81
N THR A 754 13.12 -10.28 -25.63
CA THR A 754 12.94 -9.98 -27.06
C THR A 754 12.01 -8.79 -27.27
N LEU A 755 10.94 -8.70 -26.47
CA LEU A 755 10.02 -7.57 -26.46
C LEU A 755 10.71 -6.32 -25.92
N LEU A 756 11.45 -6.45 -24.80
CA LEU A 756 12.13 -5.32 -24.16
C LEU A 756 13.29 -4.74 -24.99
N ALA A 757 13.84 -5.52 -25.93
CA ALA A 757 14.85 -5.04 -26.88
C ALA A 757 14.28 -4.11 -27.96
N ARG A 758 12.96 -4.11 -28.19
CA ARG A 758 12.30 -3.21 -29.14
C ARG A 758 12.29 -1.78 -28.58
N PRO A 759 12.27 -0.75 -29.44
CA PRO A 759 12.16 0.65 -28.97
C PRO A 759 10.93 0.90 -28.12
N ALA A 760 9.81 0.26 -28.47
CA ALA A 760 8.55 0.33 -27.76
C ALA A 760 7.71 -0.94 -27.97
N ALA A 761 6.73 -1.15 -27.10
CA ALA A 761 5.69 -2.16 -27.26
C ALA A 761 4.35 -1.65 -26.73
N LEU A 762 3.26 -2.05 -27.38
CA LEU A 762 1.89 -1.81 -26.93
C LEU A 762 1.28 -3.15 -26.55
N PHE A 763 0.63 -3.22 -25.39
CA PHE A 763 0.08 -4.47 -24.86
C PHE A 763 -1.41 -4.60 -25.20
N PRO A 764 -1.96 -5.83 -25.21
CA PRO A 764 -3.39 -6.05 -25.40
C PRO A 764 -4.23 -5.24 -24.42
N VAL A 765 -5.33 -4.68 -24.91
CA VAL A 765 -6.26 -3.87 -24.11
C VAL A 765 -7.43 -4.74 -23.68
N LYS A 766 -7.69 -4.78 -22.37
CA LYS A 766 -8.80 -5.53 -21.80
C LYS A 766 -10.16 -4.99 -22.26
N LYS A 767 -11.15 -5.89 -22.29
CA LYS A 767 -12.55 -5.51 -22.47
C LYS A 767 -12.93 -4.40 -21.49
N THR A 768 -13.49 -3.32 -22.02
CA THR A 768 -13.75 -2.10 -21.24
C THR A 768 -15.25 -1.90 -21.02
N LEU A 769 -15.65 -1.52 -19.80
CA LEU A 769 -17.03 -1.22 -19.46
C LEU A 769 -17.29 0.29 -19.54
N SER A 770 -18.26 0.68 -20.36
CA SER A 770 -18.79 2.04 -20.49
C SER A 770 -20.02 2.22 -19.60
N TYR A 771 -19.97 3.25 -18.75
CA TYR A 771 -21.06 3.70 -17.89
C TYR A 771 -20.84 5.17 -17.52
N ILE A 772 -21.81 5.79 -16.86
CA ILE A 772 -21.62 7.10 -16.23
C ILE A 772 -21.24 6.85 -14.77
N PRO A 773 -20.00 7.18 -14.35
CA PRO A 773 -19.64 7.15 -12.93
C PRO A 773 -20.66 7.96 -12.12
N ARG A 774 -21.07 7.44 -10.98
CA ARG A 774 -21.95 8.18 -10.06
C ARG A 774 -21.20 9.44 -9.63
N ARG A 775 -21.97 10.53 -9.54
CA ARG A 775 -21.43 11.80 -9.10
C ARG A 775 -20.83 11.64 -7.70
N PRO A 776 -19.72 12.35 -7.41
CA PRO A 776 -19.28 12.58 -6.05
C PRO A 776 -20.42 13.00 -5.13
N ILE A 777 -20.28 12.72 -3.83
CA ILE A 777 -21.28 13.11 -2.81
C ILE A 777 -21.56 14.62 -2.83
N ASP A 778 -20.58 15.43 -3.28
CA ASP A 778 -20.74 16.85 -3.52
C ASP A 778 -19.78 17.35 -4.63
N SER A 779 -18.48 17.21 -4.40
CA SER A 779 -17.36 17.58 -5.29
C SER A 779 -16.29 16.47 -5.29
N PRO A 780 -15.30 16.49 -6.20
CA PRO A 780 -14.26 15.45 -6.29
C PRO A 780 -13.57 15.10 -4.95
N ASP A 781 -12.83 14.00 -4.95
CA ASP A 781 -12.13 13.45 -3.79
C ASP A 781 -13.08 13.12 -2.62
N LYS A 782 -13.02 13.90 -1.53
CA LYS A 782 -13.82 13.68 -0.31
C LYS A 782 -15.07 14.58 -0.26
N GLY A 783 -15.23 15.49 -1.21
CA GLY A 783 -16.31 16.46 -1.23
C GLY A 783 -16.42 17.27 0.08
N CYS A 784 -17.66 17.48 0.54
CA CYS A 784 -17.94 18.24 1.77
C CYS A 784 -17.84 17.42 3.07
N LEU A 785 -17.31 16.19 3.03
CA LEU A 785 -17.17 15.32 4.21
C LEU A 785 -15.91 15.63 5.05
N GLY A 786 -14.99 16.42 4.51
CA GLY A 786 -13.75 16.81 5.18
C GLY A 786 -12.64 15.76 5.11
N GLU A 787 -11.45 16.13 5.58
CA GLU A 787 -10.22 15.34 5.38
C GLU A 787 -10.13 14.05 6.21
N THR A 788 -10.92 13.94 7.29
CA THR A 788 -11.00 12.72 8.10
C THR A 788 -11.81 11.62 7.42
N PHE A 789 -12.59 11.94 6.39
CA PHE A 789 -13.32 10.94 5.63
C PHE A 789 -12.35 10.11 4.78
N PHE A 790 -12.32 8.79 5.00
CA PHE A 790 -11.44 7.90 4.26
C PHE A 790 -12.05 7.51 2.90
N THR A 791 -11.25 7.64 1.86
CA THR A 791 -11.52 7.07 0.53
C THR A 791 -10.25 6.41 -0.01
N ALA A 792 -10.44 5.30 -0.71
CA ALA A 792 -9.42 4.63 -1.51
C ALA A 792 -9.79 4.73 -3.01
N PRO A 793 -8.83 4.86 -3.92
CA PRO A 793 -9.12 5.13 -5.32
C PRO A 793 -9.77 3.94 -6.03
N ASN A 794 -10.74 4.22 -6.90
CA ASN A 794 -11.13 3.30 -7.96
C ASN A 794 -10.00 3.21 -9.00
N PRO A 795 -9.91 2.12 -9.79
CA PRO A 795 -9.09 2.15 -10.99
C PRO A 795 -9.60 3.24 -11.95
N PRO A 796 -8.73 3.85 -12.77
CA PRO A 796 -9.14 4.90 -13.69
C PRO A 796 -10.31 4.46 -14.57
N PHE A 797 -11.27 5.35 -14.79
CA PHE A 797 -12.42 5.07 -15.64
C PHE A 797 -12.03 5.00 -17.12
N GLY A 798 -12.50 3.96 -17.81
CA GLY A 798 -12.37 3.81 -19.26
C GLY A 798 -11.38 2.73 -19.70
N ALA A 799 -10.86 2.85 -20.92
CA ALA A 799 -9.97 1.86 -21.51
C ALA A 799 -8.52 2.13 -21.08
N ILE A 800 -7.89 1.17 -20.42
CA ILE A 800 -6.51 1.30 -19.94
C ILE A 800 -5.55 0.78 -21.00
N PHE A 801 -4.65 1.64 -21.47
CA PHE A 801 -3.60 1.32 -22.41
C PHE A 801 -2.28 1.14 -21.66
N THR A 802 -1.68 -0.04 -21.77
CA THR A 802 -0.34 -0.32 -21.24
C THR A 802 0.66 -0.33 -22.39
N TYR A 803 1.79 0.37 -22.24
CA TYR A 803 2.88 0.35 -23.21
C TYR A 803 4.25 0.41 -22.54
N TYR A 804 5.28 -0.03 -23.25
CA TYR A 804 6.67 -0.02 -22.83
C TYR A 804 7.48 0.90 -23.74
N LEU A 805 8.42 1.64 -23.16
CA LEU A 805 9.46 2.39 -23.87
C LEU A 805 10.83 1.99 -23.35
N LYS A 806 11.76 1.65 -24.24
CA LYS A 806 13.10 1.23 -23.83
C LYS A 806 13.93 2.38 -23.25
N ASP A 807 14.11 3.44 -24.03
CA ASP A 807 15.04 4.54 -23.70
C ASP A 807 14.31 5.83 -23.26
N GLY A 808 12.96 5.86 -23.40
CA GLY A 808 12.15 7.07 -23.25
C GLY A 808 12.44 8.12 -24.34
N LEU A 809 11.75 9.26 -24.27
CA LEU A 809 12.04 10.44 -25.09
C LEU A 809 12.68 11.52 -24.21
N LYS A 810 13.78 12.10 -24.69
CA LYS A 810 14.50 13.18 -24.01
C LYS A 810 14.67 14.36 -24.97
N PRO A 811 14.37 15.60 -24.54
CA PRO A 811 14.78 16.79 -25.26
C PRO A 811 16.31 16.85 -25.40
N ALA A 812 16.82 17.43 -26.49
CA ALA A 812 18.24 17.63 -26.74
C ALA A 812 18.94 18.35 -25.57
N ALA A 813 18.29 19.37 -25.00
CA ALA A 813 18.80 20.08 -23.82
C ALA A 813 19.03 19.16 -22.62
N GLN A 814 18.12 18.20 -22.38
CA GLN A 814 18.27 17.23 -21.30
C GLN A 814 19.36 16.21 -21.62
N ALA A 815 19.44 15.74 -22.88
CA ALA A 815 20.49 14.82 -23.31
C ALA A 815 21.89 15.44 -23.12
N ARG A 816 22.06 16.72 -23.46
CA ARG A 816 23.29 17.47 -23.19
C ARG A 816 23.59 17.56 -21.69
N ARG A 817 22.61 17.98 -20.87
CA ARG A 817 22.81 18.07 -19.41
C ARG A 817 23.19 16.72 -18.77
N ASP A 818 22.62 15.62 -19.25
CA ASP A 818 22.98 14.26 -18.82
C ASP A 818 24.46 13.94 -19.16
N GLU A 819 24.95 14.39 -20.33
CA GLU A 819 26.35 14.25 -20.74
C GLU A 819 27.29 15.15 -19.93
N GLU A 820 26.91 16.41 -19.69
CA GLU A 820 27.64 17.34 -18.83
C GLU A 820 27.78 16.79 -17.41
N ALA A 821 26.72 16.19 -16.87
CA ALA A 821 26.75 15.55 -15.55
C ALA A 821 27.74 14.37 -15.50
N LYS A 822 27.95 13.64 -16.60
CA LYS A 822 28.99 12.60 -16.70
C LYS A 822 30.38 13.23 -16.68
N PHE A 823 30.61 14.30 -17.45
CA PHE A 823 31.88 15.02 -17.43
C PHE A 823 32.22 15.58 -16.05
N LEU A 824 31.25 16.17 -15.36
CA LEU A 824 31.43 16.67 -14.00
C LEU A 824 31.79 15.54 -13.02
N LYS A 825 31.14 14.38 -13.11
CA LYS A 825 31.50 13.19 -12.31
C LYS A 825 32.91 12.68 -12.61
N GLU A 826 33.36 12.81 -13.85
CA GLU A 826 34.71 12.42 -14.29
C GLU A 826 35.77 13.51 -14.02
N GLY A 827 35.40 14.64 -13.40
CA GLY A 827 36.30 15.77 -13.15
C GLY A 827 36.75 16.49 -14.42
N LYS A 828 36.04 16.28 -15.54
CA LYS A 828 36.31 16.93 -16.83
C LYS A 828 35.60 18.29 -16.90
N PRO A 829 36.22 19.30 -17.52
CA PRO A 829 35.57 20.59 -17.73
C PRO A 829 34.40 20.42 -18.71
N VAL A 830 33.25 21.01 -18.38
CA VAL A 830 32.12 21.14 -19.30
C VAL A 830 32.42 22.26 -20.29
N SER A 831 32.48 21.92 -21.58
CA SER A 831 32.69 22.90 -22.65
C SER A 831 31.37 23.59 -23.03
N PHE A 832 31.44 24.88 -23.36
CA PHE A 832 30.30 25.60 -23.91
C PHE A 832 29.80 24.93 -25.22
N PRO A 833 28.52 24.54 -25.33
CA PRO A 833 28.00 23.80 -26.48
C PRO A 833 27.88 24.62 -27.78
N GLY A 834 28.02 25.96 -27.68
CA GLY A 834 27.86 26.87 -28.81
C GLY A 834 26.46 27.46 -28.91
N TRP A 835 26.37 28.70 -29.41
CA TRP A 835 25.10 29.43 -29.49
C TRP A 835 24.07 28.77 -30.41
N ASP A 836 24.51 28.12 -31.49
CA ASP A 836 23.59 27.48 -32.43
C ASP A 836 22.97 26.20 -31.87
N VAL A 837 23.66 25.50 -30.97
CA VAL A 837 23.10 24.34 -30.25
C VAL A 837 22.07 24.82 -29.24
N LEU A 838 22.38 25.84 -28.45
CA LEU A 838 21.44 26.39 -27.47
C LEU A 838 20.17 26.95 -28.12
N ARG A 839 20.28 27.66 -29.25
CA ARG A 839 19.11 28.12 -30.01
C ARG A 839 18.24 26.96 -30.49
N LYS A 840 18.86 25.90 -31.03
CA LYS A 840 18.11 24.69 -31.43
C LYS A 840 17.44 24.01 -30.25
N GLU A 841 18.08 23.97 -29.09
CA GLU A 841 17.49 23.44 -27.86
C GLU A 841 16.33 24.30 -27.33
N GLU A 842 16.43 25.62 -27.46
CA GLU A 842 15.39 26.59 -27.09
C GLU A 842 14.19 26.53 -28.06
N ASP A 843 14.44 26.25 -29.34
CA ASP A 843 13.44 26.13 -30.40
C ASP A 843 12.84 24.71 -30.49
N GLU A 844 13.39 23.71 -29.80
CA GLU A 844 12.95 22.31 -29.84
C GLU A 844 11.56 22.15 -29.21
N GLU A 845 10.62 21.55 -29.96
CA GLU A 845 9.36 21.13 -29.36
C GLU A 845 9.58 19.94 -28.43
N LYS A 846 9.06 20.01 -27.21
CA LYS A 846 9.15 18.92 -26.24
C LYS A 846 8.63 17.61 -26.90
N PRO A 847 9.44 16.54 -26.98
CA PRO A 847 8.99 15.26 -27.52
C PRO A 847 7.84 14.67 -26.70
N GLU A 848 6.87 14.07 -27.38
CA GLU A 848 5.66 13.52 -26.74
C GLU A 848 5.37 12.10 -27.20
N ILE A 849 4.72 11.31 -26.34
CA ILE A 849 4.12 10.03 -26.73
C ILE A 849 2.65 10.25 -27.01
N ILE A 850 2.19 9.83 -28.17
CA ILE A 850 0.81 9.99 -28.62
C ILE A 850 0.18 8.62 -28.83
N LEU A 851 -0.93 8.38 -28.13
CA LEU A 851 -1.81 7.24 -28.36
C LEU A 851 -2.99 7.71 -29.18
N THR A 852 -3.19 7.09 -30.35
CA THR A 852 -4.32 7.41 -31.25
C THR A 852 -5.35 6.29 -31.18
N VAL A 853 -6.55 6.63 -30.72
CA VAL A 853 -7.70 5.74 -30.68
C VAL A 853 -8.53 5.93 -31.94
N ALA A 854 -8.87 4.84 -32.61
CA ALA A 854 -9.72 4.83 -33.80
C ALA A 854 -10.92 3.88 -33.65
N ALA A 855 -12.03 4.23 -34.29
CA ALA A 855 -13.20 3.36 -34.40
C ALA A 855 -12.96 2.21 -35.41
N ALA A 856 -13.90 1.27 -35.49
CA ALA A 856 -13.82 0.12 -36.40
C ALA A 856 -13.68 0.48 -37.89
N ASP A 857 -14.12 1.66 -38.30
CA ASP A 857 -14.00 2.18 -39.67
C ASP A 857 -12.66 2.90 -39.95
N GLY A 858 -11.78 2.98 -38.95
CA GLY A 858 -10.49 3.66 -39.03
C GLY A 858 -10.53 5.17 -38.74
N SER A 859 -11.71 5.75 -38.46
CA SER A 859 -11.83 7.14 -38.07
C SER A 859 -11.18 7.40 -36.71
N VAL A 860 -10.40 8.49 -36.60
CA VAL A 860 -9.73 8.86 -35.35
C VAL A 860 -10.75 9.47 -34.39
N VAL A 861 -10.89 8.83 -33.23
CA VAL A 861 -11.81 9.24 -32.16
C VAL A 861 -11.13 10.17 -31.17
N ARG A 862 -9.91 9.81 -30.73
CA ARG A 862 -9.18 10.53 -29.69
C ARG A 862 -7.67 10.39 -29.88
N ARG A 863 -6.92 11.42 -29.50
CA ARG A 863 -5.48 11.36 -29.28
C ARG A 863 -5.17 11.72 -27.84
N LEU A 864 -4.31 10.95 -27.19
CA LEU A 864 -3.90 11.12 -25.81
C LEU A 864 -2.39 11.28 -25.73
N THR A 865 -1.91 12.21 -24.91
CA THR A 865 -0.49 12.33 -24.60
C THR A 865 -0.15 11.45 -23.40
N GLY A 866 0.83 10.55 -23.56
CA GLY A 866 1.29 9.64 -22.52
C GLY A 866 2.65 10.03 -21.91
N PRO A 867 3.01 9.47 -20.75
CA PRO A 867 4.36 9.58 -20.21
C PRO A 867 5.46 9.14 -21.19
N ALA A 868 6.52 9.93 -21.32
CA ALA A 868 7.60 9.67 -22.26
C ALA A 868 8.87 9.09 -21.61
N GLY A 869 8.83 8.72 -20.32
CA GLY A 869 9.99 8.11 -19.65
C GLY A 869 10.28 6.68 -20.13
N PRO A 870 11.45 6.10 -19.83
CA PRO A 870 11.69 4.68 -20.04
C PRO A 870 10.83 3.83 -19.09
N GLY A 871 10.56 2.57 -19.46
CA GLY A 871 9.80 1.60 -18.66
C GLY A 871 8.36 1.38 -19.13
N LEU A 872 7.57 0.72 -18.28
CA LEU A 872 6.14 0.47 -18.49
C LEU A 872 5.30 1.68 -18.05
N HIS A 873 4.27 2.00 -18.82
CA HIS A 873 3.34 3.09 -18.56
C HIS A 873 1.90 2.65 -18.78
N ARG A 874 0.98 3.26 -18.02
CA ARG A 874 -0.47 3.08 -18.15
C ARG A 874 -1.17 4.42 -18.31
N ILE A 875 -2.13 4.50 -19.23
CA ILE A 875 -2.97 5.67 -19.44
C ILE A 875 -4.41 5.25 -19.74
N ALA A 876 -5.38 6.01 -19.23
CA ALA A 876 -6.80 5.74 -19.45
C ALA A 876 -7.38 6.64 -20.55
N TRP A 877 -8.15 6.05 -21.46
CA TRP A 877 -9.10 6.78 -22.29
C TRP A 877 -10.48 6.71 -21.66
N ASP A 878 -11.02 7.86 -21.28
CA ASP A 878 -12.36 8.05 -20.67
C ASP A 878 -13.56 7.68 -21.56
N LEU A 879 -13.31 7.06 -22.73
CA LEU A 879 -14.31 6.64 -23.71
C LEU A 879 -15.10 7.79 -24.33
N ARG A 880 -14.53 9.00 -24.35
CA ARG A 880 -15.20 10.18 -24.90
C ARG A 880 -14.50 10.73 -26.13
N TYR A 881 -15.32 11.36 -26.97
CA TYR A 881 -14.85 12.31 -27.98
C TYR A 881 -14.28 13.57 -27.32
N PRO A 882 -13.50 14.38 -28.06
CA PRO A 882 -13.02 15.67 -27.56
C PRO A 882 -14.16 16.59 -27.12
N ALA A 883 -13.88 17.37 -26.07
CA ALA A 883 -14.77 18.47 -25.68
C ALA A 883 -14.90 19.49 -26.81
N VAL A 884 -16.06 20.15 -26.87
CA VAL A 884 -16.38 21.15 -27.90
C VAL A 884 -16.00 22.58 -27.50
N GLU A 885 -15.50 22.75 -26.27
CA GLU A 885 -15.03 24.04 -25.78
C GLU A 885 -13.80 24.52 -26.56
N PRO A 886 -13.61 25.85 -26.70
CA PRO A 886 -12.41 26.42 -27.32
C PRO A 886 -11.13 25.92 -26.66
N THR A 887 -10.12 25.60 -27.47
CA THR A 887 -8.82 25.15 -26.97
C THR A 887 -8.16 26.22 -26.12
N ARG A 888 -7.65 25.82 -24.95
CA ARG A 888 -6.86 26.67 -24.05
C ARG A 888 -5.51 26.01 -23.82
N LEU A 889 -4.46 26.83 -23.74
CA LEU A 889 -3.09 26.36 -23.47
C LEU A 889 -2.92 25.97 -21.99
N GLU A 890 -3.67 26.63 -21.11
CA GLU A 890 -3.74 26.34 -19.69
C GLU A 890 -5.17 25.94 -19.33
N SER A 891 -5.30 24.96 -18.43
CA SER A 891 -6.60 24.62 -17.84
C SER A 891 -7.17 25.85 -17.15
N ALA A 892 -8.45 26.13 -17.42
CA ALA A 892 -9.13 27.22 -16.72
C ALA A 892 -9.20 26.91 -15.23
N VAL A 893 -8.97 27.90 -14.37
CA VAL A 893 -9.37 27.79 -12.97
C VAL A 893 -10.88 27.67 -12.96
N ARG A 894 -11.37 26.48 -12.58
CA ARG A 894 -12.80 26.15 -12.46
C ARG A 894 -13.16 26.14 -10.99
N ASP A 895 -14.42 26.46 -10.69
CA ASP A 895 -14.90 26.22 -9.35
C ASP A 895 -14.93 24.70 -9.07
N PRO A 896 -14.78 24.24 -7.82
CA PRO A 896 -14.74 22.81 -7.48
C PRO A 896 -15.99 22.01 -7.89
N TRP A 897 -17.11 22.68 -8.12
CA TRP A 897 -18.39 22.10 -8.57
C TRP A 897 -18.57 22.12 -10.09
N ASP A 898 -17.71 22.83 -10.83
CA ASP A 898 -17.75 22.82 -12.29
C ASP A 898 -17.11 21.53 -12.81
N MET A 899 -17.84 20.81 -13.67
CA MET A 899 -17.28 19.63 -14.30
C MET A 899 -16.28 20.03 -15.40
N GLU A 900 -15.26 19.20 -15.59
CA GLU A 900 -14.36 19.31 -16.74
C GLU A 900 -15.14 19.21 -18.05
N PRO A 901 -14.69 19.87 -19.14
CA PRO A 901 -15.33 19.77 -20.44
C PRO A 901 -15.25 18.35 -20.94
N MET A 902 -16.40 17.79 -21.29
CA MET A 902 -16.48 16.42 -21.79
C MET A 902 -17.19 16.40 -23.14
N GLY A 903 -16.66 15.62 -24.08
CA GLY A 903 -17.42 15.23 -25.27
C GLY A 903 -18.39 14.08 -24.97
N PRO A 904 -19.20 13.70 -25.97
CA PRO A 904 -20.07 12.53 -25.85
C PRO A 904 -19.28 11.24 -25.64
N LEU A 905 -19.91 10.29 -24.94
CA LEU A 905 -19.39 8.93 -24.86
C LEU A 905 -19.46 8.27 -26.24
N VAL A 906 -18.49 7.43 -26.53
CA VAL A 906 -18.55 6.59 -27.73
C VAL A 906 -19.66 5.56 -27.62
N VAL A 907 -20.22 5.19 -28.77
CA VAL A 907 -21.12 4.04 -28.85
C VAL A 907 -20.32 2.76 -28.57
N PRO A 908 -20.76 1.90 -27.64
CA PRO A 908 -20.12 0.61 -27.38
C PRO A 908 -19.92 -0.18 -28.68
N GLY A 909 -18.74 -0.77 -28.85
CA GLY A 909 -18.30 -1.40 -30.08
C GLY A 909 -16.81 -1.71 -30.08
N THR A 910 -16.26 -1.94 -31.27
CA THR A 910 -14.85 -2.26 -31.47
C THR A 910 -14.04 -0.99 -31.76
N PHE A 911 -12.92 -0.84 -31.08
CA PHE A 911 -11.97 0.26 -31.23
C PHE A 911 -10.55 -0.30 -31.39
N SER A 912 -9.63 0.54 -31.84
CA SER A 912 -8.21 0.23 -31.86
C SER A 912 -7.38 1.38 -31.30
N VAL A 913 -6.20 1.07 -30.77
CA VAL A 913 -5.23 2.06 -30.29
C VAL A 913 -3.87 1.81 -30.94
N SER A 914 -3.20 2.89 -31.35
CA SER A 914 -1.84 2.88 -31.89
C SER A 914 -0.95 3.84 -31.11
N LEU A 915 0.33 3.52 -31.00
CA LEU A 915 1.34 4.28 -30.28
C LEU A 915 2.30 4.94 -31.27
N ALA A 916 2.57 6.23 -31.08
CA ALA A 916 3.54 7.00 -31.85
C ALA A 916 4.34 7.94 -30.93
N GLN A 917 5.54 8.31 -31.35
CA GLN A 917 6.25 9.47 -30.78
C GLN A 917 6.03 10.69 -31.67
N LYS A 918 5.98 11.88 -31.07
CA LYS A 918 5.93 13.16 -31.76
C LYS A 918 7.26 13.88 -31.52
N ILE A 919 7.98 14.17 -32.59
CA ILE A 919 9.25 14.91 -32.58
C ILE A 919 9.12 16.02 -33.63
N ASP A 920 9.32 17.28 -33.23
CA ASP A 920 9.19 18.47 -34.08
C ASP A 920 7.88 18.47 -34.92
N GLY A 921 6.76 18.22 -34.25
CA GLY A 921 5.44 18.15 -34.89
C GLY A 921 5.16 16.89 -35.73
N VAL A 922 6.14 16.00 -35.96
CA VAL A 922 5.98 14.80 -36.80
C VAL A 922 5.65 13.57 -35.95
N LEU A 923 4.56 12.88 -36.28
CA LEU A 923 4.17 11.61 -35.67
C LEU A 923 4.90 10.43 -36.33
N ILE A 924 5.70 9.73 -35.55
CA ILE A 924 6.46 8.54 -35.96
C ILE A 924 5.84 7.32 -35.26
N PRO A 925 5.24 6.36 -36.00
CA PRO A 925 4.64 5.16 -35.40
C PRO A 925 5.66 4.32 -34.63
N LEU A 926 5.24 3.81 -33.47
CA LEU A 926 6.05 2.97 -32.59
C LEU A 926 5.48 1.54 -32.44
N ALA A 927 4.17 1.40 -32.23
CA ALA A 927 3.52 0.11 -32.04
C ALA A 927 2.00 0.16 -32.31
N GLY A 928 1.37 -1.01 -32.47
CA GLY A 928 -0.05 -1.17 -32.78
C GLY A 928 -0.36 -1.21 -34.29
N PRO A 929 -1.65 -1.21 -34.68
CA PRO A 929 -2.82 -1.05 -33.81
C PRO A 929 -3.13 -2.30 -32.97
N GLU A 930 -3.59 -2.09 -31.73
CA GLU A 930 -4.18 -3.12 -30.86
C GLU A 930 -5.70 -2.91 -30.79
N THR A 931 -6.49 -3.96 -31.03
CA THR A 931 -7.96 -3.89 -31.09
C THR A 931 -8.59 -4.32 -29.77
N PHE A 932 -9.67 -3.64 -29.35
CA PHE A 932 -10.41 -3.95 -28.13
C PHE A 932 -11.90 -3.61 -28.23
N THR A 933 -12.67 -4.12 -27.27
CA THR A 933 -14.13 -3.96 -27.23
C THR A 933 -14.55 -3.11 -26.03
N VAL A 934 -15.49 -2.20 -26.27
CA VAL A 934 -16.21 -1.43 -25.25
C VAL A 934 -17.63 -1.96 -25.15
N GLU A 935 -18.06 -2.34 -23.94
CA GLU A 935 -19.41 -2.82 -23.64
C GLU A 935 -20.14 -1.89 -22.67
N SER A 936 -21.47 -1.82 -22.74
CA SER A 936 -22.27 -1.01 -21.83
C SER A 936 -22.58 -1.77 -20.55
N LEU A 937 -22.29 -1.18 -19.39
CA LEU A 937 -22.73 -1.72 -18.09
C LEU A 937 -24.25 -1.61 -17.86
N THR A 938 -24.94 -0.86 -18.73
CA THR A 938 -26.41 -0.79 -18.81
C THR A 938 -27.07 -0.46 -17.47
N LEU A 939 -26.63 0.63 -16.85
CA LEU A 939 -27.18 1.14 -15.59
C LEU A 939 -28.37 2.10 -15.77
N THR A 940 -28.65 2.54 -16.99
CA THR A 940 -29.71 3.53 -17.29
C THR A 940 -31.08 2.86 -17.40
N SER A 941 -32.06 3.29 -16.57
CA SER A 941 -33.45 2.80 -16.64
C SER A 941 -34.19 3.26 -17.90
N LEU A 942 -33.90 4.48 -18.38
CA LEU A 942 -34.36 5.02 -19.66
C LEU A 942 -33.24 4.88 -20.70
N ALA A 943 -32.92 3.65 -21.11
CA ALA A 943 -31.87 3.42 -22.10
C ALA A 943 -32.34 3.85 -23.50
N GLU A 944 -31.53 4.67 -24.18
CA GLU A 944 -31.73 4.92 -25.61
C GLU A 944 -31.39 3.65 -26.41
N LYS A 945 -32.33 3.23 -27.26
CA LYS A 945 -32.17 2.04 -28.10
C LYS A 945 -31.30 2.34 -29.30
N ASP A 946 -31.44 3.53 -29.88
CA ASP A 946 -30.63 3.98 -31.00
C ASP A 946 -29.49 4.88 -30.55
N LYS A 947 -28.45 4.24 -29.99
CA LYS A 947 -27.25 4.93 -29.50
C LYS A 947 -26.49 5.67 -30.63
N ALA A 948 -26.60 5.19 -31.87
CA ALA A 948 -25.98 5.84 -33.02
C ALA A 948 -26.69 7.15 -33.38
N ALA A 949 -28.03 7.16 -33.39
CA ALA A 949 -28.81 8.38 -33.60
C ALA A 949 -28.59 9.40 -32.47
N LEU A 950 -28.47 8.94 -31.22
CA LEU A 950 -28.12 9.81 -30.09
C LEU A 950 -26.75 10.48 -30.29
N LEU A 951 -25.72 9.69 -30.63
CA LEU A 951 -24.39 10.23 -30.90
C LEU A 951 -24.42 11.22 -32.07
N ALA A 952 -25.07 10.88 -33.18
CA ALA A 952 -25.17 11.77 -34.35
C ALA A 952 -25.82 13.12 -34.01
N PHE A 953 -26.85 13.11 -33.15
CA PHE A 953 -27.43 14.35 -32.65
C PHE A 953 -26.46 15.11 -31.74
N GLN A 954 -25.75 14.44 -30.84
CA GLN A 954 -24.76 15.05 -29.95
C GLN A 954 -23.59 15.67 -30.72
N GLU A 955 -23.09 15.03 -31.77
CA GLU A 955 -22.07 15.58 -32.67
C GLU A 955 -22.58 16.82 -33.41
N LYS A 956 -23.83 16.77 -33.90
CA LYS A 956 -24.49 17.89 -34.57
C LYS A 956 -24.67 19.09 -33.62
N ALA A 957 -25.19 18.85 -32.42
CA ALA A 957 -25.36 19.86 -31.37
C ALA A 957 -24.02 20.41 -30.90
N GLY A 958 -23.04 19.53 -30.69
CA GLY A 958 -21.67 19.89 -30.30
C GLY A 958 -20.96 20.73 -31.36
N GLY A 959 -21.19 20.46 -32.64
CA GLY A 959 -20.69 21.27 -33.75
C GLY A 959 -21.24 22.70 -33.73
N LEU A 960 -22.54 22.86 -33.45
CA LEU A 960 -23.17 24.18 -33.27
C LEU A 960 -22.63 24.90 -32.04
N GLN A 961 -22.53 24.21 -30.90
CA GLN A 961 -21.97 24.76 -29.67
C GLN A 961 -20.52 25.22 -29.87
N ARG A 962 -19.68 24.41 -30.51
CA ARG A 962 -18.29 24.76 -30.84
C ARG A 962 -18.22 26.04 -31.67
N ALA A 963 -19.07 26.17 -32.70
CA ALA A 963 -19.11 27.36 -33.53
C ALA A 963 -19.56 28.60 -32.75
N MET A 964 -20.57 28.46 -31.90
CA MET A 964 -21.04 29.52 -31.00
C MET A 964 -19.94 29.97 -30.03
N MET A 965 -19.32 29.05 -29.32
CA MET A 965 -18.26 29.38 -28.36
C MET A 965 -17.03 29.99 -29.05
N GLY A 966 -16.65 29.48 -30.23
CA GLY A 966 -15.58 30.07 -31.03
C GLY A 966 -15.88 31.50 -31.49
N ALA A 967 -17.12 31.77 -31.91
CA ALA A 967 -17.57 33.12 -32.23
C ALA A 967 -17.54 34.05 -30.99
N GLY A 968 -17.91 33.52 -29.82
CA GLY A 968 -17.81 34.22 -28.54
C GLY A 968 -16.36 34.61 -28.19
N GLU A 969 -15.42 33.66 -28.24
CA GLU A 969 -14.00 33.93 -27.96
C GLU A 969 -13.37 34.90 -28.98
N ALA A 970 -13.76 34.79 -30.26
CA ALA A 970 -13.34 35.75 -31.28
C ALA A 970 -13.86 37.17 -30.98
N ALA A 971 -15.13 37.29 -30.56
CA ALA A 971 -15.74 38.54 -30.15
C ALA A 971 -15.06 39.14 -28.91
N ASP A 972 -14.75 38.32 -27.90
CA ASP A 972 -14.03 38.77 -26.70
C ASP A 972 -12.59 39.21 -27.02
N SER A 973 -11.91 38.51 -27.95
CA SER A 973 -10.62 38.92 -28.47
C SER A 973 -10.69 40.26 -29.21
N ALA A 974 -11.73 40.47 -30.03
CA ALA A 974 -11.97 41.73 -30.72
C ALA A 974 -12.28 42.88 -29.73
N LEU A 975 -13.04 42.63 -28.66
CA LEU A 975 -13.27 43.63 -27.60
C LEU A 975 -11.97 44.00 -26.86
N ARG A 976 -11.10 43.03 -26.60
CA ARG A 976 -9.74 43.29 -26.06
C ARG A 976 -8.93 44.15 -27.03
N SER A 977 -8.92 43.81 -28.32
CA SER A 977 -8.27 44.60 -29.37
C SER A 977 -8.79 46.05 -29.41
N LEU A 978 -10.11 46.24 -29.36
CA LEU A 978 -10.73 47.57 -29.35
C LEU A 978 -10.33 48.42 -28.14
N ALA A 979 -10.02 47.80 -26.99
CA ALA A 979 -9.47 48.53 -25.85
C ALA A 979 -8.09 49.14 -26.15
N TYR A 980 -7.21 48.37 -26.81
CA TYR A 980 -5.92 48.88 -27.30
C TYR A 980 -6.12 49.95 -28.37
N VAL A 981 -7.07 49.76 -29.30
CA VAL A 981 -7.39 50.74 -30.35
C VAL A 981 -7.79 52.09 -29.76
N ARG A 982 -8.66 52.12 -28.74
CA ARG A 982 -9.03 53.39 -28.08
C ARG A 982 -7.84 54.08 -27.44
N LYS A 983 -6.93 53.33 -26.83
CA LYS A 983 -5.69 53.89 -26.27
C LYS A 983 -4.79 54.42 -27.38
N ALA A 984 -4.58 53.67 -28.45
CA ALA A 984 -3.80 54.09 -29.61
C ALA A 984 -4.38 55.36 -30.26
N LEU A 985 -5.71 55.48 -30.37
CA LEU A 985 -6.37 56.69 -30.87
C LEU A 985 -6.09 57.92 -30.01
N LEU A 986 -6.10 57.78 -28.67
CA LEU A 986 -5.75 58.86 -27.76
C LEU A 986 -4.27 59.26 -27.86
N ASP A 987 -3.41 58.28 -28.08
CA ASP A 987 -1.95 58.47 -28.16
C ASP A 987 -1.48 58.94 -29.55
N THR A 988 -2.39 59.06 -30.53
CA THR A 988 -2.07 59.44 -31.91
C THR A 988 -2.75 60.76 -32.29
N PRO A 989 -2.10 61.93 -32.10
CA PRO A 989 -2.71 63.24 -32.37
C PRO A 989 -3.16 63.45 -33.82
N ALA A 990 -2.60 62.70 -34.78
CA ALA A 990 -2.93 62.78 -36.20
C ALA A 990 -4.11 61.87 -36.61
N ALA A 991 -4.62 61.02 -35.72
CA ALA A 991 -5.76 60.16 -36.02
C ALA A 991 -7.06 60.99 -36.06
N ASP A 992 -7.90 60.76 -37.07
CA ASP A 992 -9.22 61.42 -37.16
C ASP A 992 -10.05 61.05 -35.91
N PRO A 993 -10.52 62.03 -35.11
CA PRO A 993 -11.35 61.78 -33.94
C PRO A 993 -12.59 60.92 -34.22
N LYS A 994 -13.11 60.92 -35.47
CA LYS A 994 -14.25 60.08 -35.88
C LYS A 994 -13.97 58.58 -35.81
N LEU A 995 -12.70 58.16 -35.87
CA LEU A 995 -12.33 56.75 -35.72
C LEU A 995 -12.68 56.21 -34.32
N ALA A 996 -12.73 57.07 -33.30
CA ALA A 996 -13.19 56.69 -31.96
C ALA A 996 -14.69 56.37 -31.95
N GLU A 997 -15.51 57.07 -32.75
CA GLU A 997 -16.93 56.77 -32.92
C GLU A 997 -17.11 55.43 -33.64
N THR A 998 -16.31 55.16 -34.67
CA THR A 998 -16.29 53.86 -35.37
C THR A 998 -15.92 52.74 -34.41
N ALA A 999 -14.85 52.90 -33.62
CA ALA A 999 -14.44 51.92 -32.61
C ALA A 999 -15.58 51.64 -31.60
N ARG A 1000 -16.31 52.69 -31.19
CA ARG A 1000 -17.43 52.57 -30.26
C ARG A 1000 -18.65 51.89 -30.88
N ALA A 1001 -18.95 52.15 -32.14
CA ALA A 1001 -20.02 51.50 -32.88
C ALA A 1001 -19.75 49.99 -33.03
N ILE A 1002 -18.51 49.61 -33.40
CA ILE A 1002 -18.10 48.21 -33.49
C ILE A 1002 -18.22 47.54 -32.12
N GLU A 1003 -17.69 48.17 -31.07
CA GLU A 1003 -17.80 47.64 -29.70
C GLU A 1003 -19.25 47.39 -29.29
N THR A 1004 -20.14 48.35 -29.57
CA THR A 1004 -21.56 48.25 -29.23
C THR A 1004 -22.22 47.09 -29.99
N GLY A 1005 -21.95 46.99 -31.30
CA GLY A 1005 -22.47 45.89 -32.13
C GLY A 1005 -21.99 44.51 -31.66
N ILE A 1006 -20.72 44.39 -31.25
CA ILE A 1006 -20.17 43.14 -30.71
C ILE A 1006 -20.85 42.79 -29.37
N ARG A 1007 -21.03 43.76 -28.47
CA ARG A 1007 -21.71 43.53 -27.19
C ARG A 1007 -23.17 43.13 -27.34
N GLU A 1008 -23.88 43.66 -28.33
CA GLU A 1008 -25.23 43.21 -28.67
C GLU A 1008 -25.24 41.78 -29.17
N ALA A 1009 -24.35 41.42 -30.11
CA ALA A 1009 -24.24 40.06 -30.61
C ALA A 1009 -23.90 39.06 -29.49
N LEU A 1010 -23.00 39.43 -28.57
CA LEU A 1010 -22.68 38.63 -27.39
C LEU A 1010 -23.88 38.50 -26.43
N ARG A 1011 -24.75 39.50 -26.33
CA ARG A 1011 -25.98 39.41 -25.53
C ARG A 1011 -26.94 38.35 -26.08
N ASP A 1012 -27.08 38.26 -27.39
CA ASP A 1012 -27.91 37.22 -28.03
C ASP A 1012 -27.29 35.83 -27.83
N LEU A 1013 -25.96 35.75 -27.93
CA LEU A 1013 -25.20 34.50 -27.85
C LEU A 1013 -25.12 33.92 -26.43
N HIS A 1014 -24.71 34.73 -25.44
CA HIS A 1014 -24.45 34.32 -24.04
C HIS A 1014 -25.58 34.73 -23.06
N GLY A 1015 -26.52 35.55 -23.52
CA GLY A 1015 -27.65 36.04 -22.72
C GLY A 1015 -27.42 37.41 -22.10
N ASP A 1016 -28.51 38.00 -21.59
CA ASP A 1016 -28.47 39.33 -20.97
C ASP A 1016 -27.89 39.29 -19.56
N VAL A 1017 -26.60 39.59 -19.45
CA VAL A 1017 -25.86 39.73 -18.18
C VAL A 1017 -26.43 40.85 -17.31
N THR A 1018 -27.06 41.87 -17.89
CA THR A 1018 -27.65 43.00 -17.16
C THR A 1018 -28.84 42.54 -16.34
N LEU A 1019 -29.74 41.75 -16.95
CA LEU A 1019 -30.87 41.14 -16.26
C LEU A 1019 -30.42 40.05 -15.29
N MET A 1020 -29.46 39.21 -15.71
CA MET A 1020 -28.92 38.13 -14.87
C MET A 1020 -28.36 38.63 -13.54
N ARG A 1021 -27.57 39.72 -13.57
CA ARG A 1021 -27.00 40.33 -12.35
C ARG A 1021 -28.03 40.97 -11.42
N ARG A 1022 -29.28 41.09 -11.88
CA ARG A 1022 -30.41 41.63 -11.12
C ARG A 1022 -31.46 40.56 -10.79
N SER A 1023 -31.17 39.29 -11.09
CA SER A 1023 -32.08 38.17 -10.86
C SER A 1023 -33.45 38.32 -11.54
N GLU A 1024 -33.50 39.05 -12.66
CA GLU A 1024 -34.71 39.24 -13.44
C GLU A 1024 -34.93 38.10 -14.45
N ALA A 1025 -36.20 37.84 -14.78
CA ALA A 1025 -36.55 36.85 -15.77
C ALA A 1025 -35.94 37.19 -17.13
N ARG A 1026 -35.30 36.20 -17.77
CA ARG A 1026 -34.65 36.36 -19.08
C ARG A 1026 -35.02 35.24 -20.03
N THR A 1027 -35.00 35.53 -21.32
CA THR A 1027 -35.06 34.49 -22.35
C THR A 1027 -33.76 33.67 -22.34
N PRO A 1028 -33.81 32.34 -22.53
CA PRO A 1028 -32.61 31.53 -22.71
C PRO A 1028 -31.78 32.04 -23.90
N SER A 1029 -30.47 32.18 -23.69
CA SER A 1029 -29.53 32.53 -24.76
C SER A 1029 -29.43 31.43 -25.81
N LEU A 1030 -28.81 31.73 -26.96
CA LEU A 1030 -28.55 30.71 -27.98
C LEU A 1030 -27.66 29.58 -27.43
N LEU A 1031 -26.66 29.91 -26.60
CA LEU A 1031 -25.78 28.92 -25.99
C LEU A 1031 -26.48 28.09 -24.89
N ASP A 1032 -27.38 28.70 -24.10
CA ASP A 1032 -28.18 28.00 -23.07
C ASP A 1032 -29.02 26.85 -23.67
N ARG A 1033 -29.45 27.01 -24.93
CA ARG A 1033 -30.29 26.03 -25.64
C ARG A 1033 -29.55 24.77 -26.10
N VAL A 1034 -28.23 24.82 -26.24
CA VAL A 1034 -27.44 23.72 -26.86
C VAL A 1034 -26.46 23.07 -25.88
N SER A 1035 -26.00 23.79 -24.85
CA SER A 1035 -24.88 23.41 -23.97
C SER A 1035 -25.08 22.17 -23.07
N ARG A 1036 -26.31 21.67 -22.88
CA ARG A 1036 -26.63 20.69 -21.81
C ARG A 1036 -26.74 19.22 -22.24
N GLN A 1037 -26.44 18.86 -23.49
CA GLN A 1037 -26.89 17.57 -24.04
C GLN A 1037 -25.77 16.60 -24.46
N LEU A 1038 -24.51 17.01 -24.35
CA LEU A 1038 -23.36 16.22 -24.80
C LEU A 1038 -23.02 15.03 -23.90
N GLY A 1039 -23.46 15.03 -22.64
CA GLY A 1039 -23.11 13.98 -21.67
C GLY A 1039 -24.15 12.89 -21.44
N SER A 1040 -25.35 12.99 -22.03
CA SER A 1040 -26.47 12.06 -21.76
C SER A 1040 -26.29 10.71 -22.45
N THR A 1041 -26.73 9.63 -21.78
CA THR A 1041 -26.86 8.28 -22.34
C THR A 1041 -28.32 7.84 -22.52
N GLY A 1042 -29.27 8.67 -22.10
CA GLY A 1042 -30.72 8.43 -22.23
C GLY A 1042 -31.32 9.09 -23.47
N PRO A 1043 -32.62 8.84 -23.74
CA PRO A 1043 -33.28 9.33 -24.94
C PRO A 1043 -33.39 10.85 -24.97
N LEU A 1044 -33.28 11.42 -26.17
CA LEU A 1044 -33.41 12.86 -26.39
C LEU A 1044 -34.86 13.30 -26.23
N THR A 1045 -35.07 14.37 -25.47
CA THR A 1045 -36.40 14.98 -25.34
C THR A 1045 -36.75 15.82 -26.58
N GLU A 1046 -38.04 15.97 -26.87
CA GLU A 1046 -38.51 16.86 -27.94
C GLU A 1046 -38.12 18.33 -27.69
N THR A 1047 -38.05 18.75 -26.42
CA THR A 1047 -37.56 20.07 -26.03
C THR A 1047 -36.14 20.31 -26.52
N VAL A 1048 -35.24 19.33 -26.33
CA VAL A 1048 -33.84 19.41 -26.78
C VAL A 1048 -33.74 19.53 -28.30
N LYS A 1049 -34.52 18.76 -29.04
CA LYS A 1049 -34.54 18.84 -30.52
C LYS A 1049 -35.03 20.21 -30.99
N LYS A 1050 -36.07 20.76 -30.34
CA LYS A 1050 -36.62 22.09 -30.65
C LYS A 1050 -35.64 23.21 -30.28
N ASP A 1051 -35.00 23.14 -29.12
CA ASP A 1051 -34.02 24.13 -28.68
C ASP A 1051 -32.80 24.16 -29.61
N TYR A 1052 -32.33 23.00 -30.07
CA TYR A 1052 -31.32 22.93 -31.11
C TYR A 1052 -31.78 23.66 -32.38
N ALA A 1053 -32.99 23.40 -32.88
CA ALA A 1053 -33.49 24.02 -34.11
C ALA A 1053 -33.58 25.55 -33.98
N VAL A 1054 -34.14 26.05 -32.88
CA VAL A 1054 -34.22 27.50 -32.59
C VAL A 1054 -32.83 28.12 -32.55
N ALA A 1055 -31.88 27.47 -31.88
CA ALA A 1055 -30.52 27.99 -31.75
C ALA A 1055 -29.77 27.99 -33.09
N ALA A 1056 -29.94 26.92 -33.89
CA ALA A 1056 -29.34 26.79 -35.22
C ALA A 1056 -29.86 27.86 -36.18
N ASP A 1057 -31.18 28.08 -36.22
CA ASP A 1057 -31.83 29.04 -37.11
C ASP A 1057 -31.42 30.49 -36.77
N ALA A 1058 -31.30 30.81 -35.48
CA ALA A 1058 -30.97 32.16 -35.03
C ALA A 1058 -29.45 32.47 -35.10
N PHE A 1059 -28.58 31.48 -34.91
CA PHE A 1059 -27.14 31.71 -34.84
C PHE A 1059 -26.53 32.24 -36.14
N GLY A 1060 -27.09 31.87 -37.30
CA GLY A 1060 -26.60 32.34 -38.59
C GLY A 1060 -26.54 33.87 -38.69
N ALA A 1061 -27.57 34.57 -38.21
CA ALA A 1061 -27.62 36.03 -38.21
C ALA A 1061 -26.59 36.66 -37.25
N VAL A 1062 -26.42 36.06 -36.06
CA VAL A 1062 -25.42 36.52 -35.06
C VAL A 1062 -24.01 36.33 -35.60
N LEU A 1063 -23.73 35.19 -36.22
CA LEU A 1063 -22.42 34.88 -36.80
C LEU A 1063 -22.06 35.84 -37.94
N GLU A 1064 -22.99 36.12 -38.86
CA GLU A 1064 -22.75 37.07 -39.95
C GLU A 1064 -22.57 38.51 -39.42
N LYS A 1065 -23.31 38.92 -38.39
CA LYS A 1065 -23.09 40.21 -37.70
C LYS A 1065 -21.68 40.29 -37.11
N LEU A 1066 -21.24 39.24 -36.40
CA LEU A 1066 -19.89 39.20 -35.81
C LEU A 1066 -18.79 39.21 -36.88
N ARG A 1067 -18.95 38.47 -37.98
CA ARG A 1067 -18.02 38.51 -39.12
C ARG A 1067 -17.92 39.90 -39.73
N GLY A 1068 -19.05 40.56 -39.98
CA GLY A 1068 -19.07 41.93 -40.50
C GLY A 1068 -18.32 42.91 -39.60
N LEU A 1069 -18.54 42.83 -38.28
CA LEU A 1069 -17.91 43.71 -37.30
C LEU A 1069 -16.42 43.41 -37.08
N ILE A 1070 -16.02 42.14 -37.02
CA ILE A 1070 -14.66 41.71 -36.68
C ILE A 1070 -13.78 41.64 -37.93
N ASP A 1071 -14.19 40.86 -38.92
CA ASP A 1071 -13.37 40.61 -40.12
C ASP A 1071 -13.46 41.77 -41.13
N GLY A 1072 -14.55 42.55 -41.06
CA GLY A 1072 -14.79 43.73 -41.90
C GLY A 1072 -14.41 45.05 -41.21
N ASP A 1073 -15.23 45.50 -40.27
CA ASP A 1073 -15.14 46.86 -39.72
C ASP A 1073 -13.92 47.09 -38.85
N LEU A 1074 -13.61 46.16 -37.92
CA LEU A 1074 -12.44 46.27 -37.06
C LEU A 1074 -11.14 46.19 -37.86
N ARG A 1075 -11.09 45.34 -38.90
CA ARG A 1075 -9.95 45.28 -39.82
C ARG A 1075 -9.73 46.62 -40.53
N ARG A 1076 -10.79 47.20 -41.11
CA ARG A 1076 -10.72 48.52 -41.78
C ARG A 1076 -10.32 49.65 -40.83
N LEU A 1077 -10.80 49.61 -39.59
CA LEU A 1077 -10.37 50.53 -38.53
C LEU A 1077 -8.87 50.38 -38.23
N GLY A 1078 -8.36 49.14 -38.20
CA GLY A 1078 -6.94 48.84 -38.04
C GLY A 1078 -6.06 49.36 -39.18
N GLU A 1079 -6.55 49.34 -40.42
CA GLU A 1079 -5.86 49.90 -41.59
C GLU A 1079 -5.85 51.43 -41.54
N ALA A 1080 -6.95 52.07 -41.14
CA ALA A 1080 -7.02 53.52 -40.96
C ALA A 1080 -6.06 54.02 -39.86
N LEU A 1081 -5.91 53.26 -38.77
CA LEU A 1081 -4.93 53.54 -37.71
C LEU A 1081 -3.48 53.43 -38.20
N GLU A 1082 -3.19 52.52 -39.13
CA GLU A 1082 -1.84 52.37 -39.69
C GLU A 1082 -1.51 53.59 -40.56
N ALA A 1083 -2.47 54.01 -41.39
CA ALA A 1083 -2.34 55.22 -42.20
C ALA A 1083 -2.16 56.48 -41.35
N ALA A 1084 -2.71 56.51 -40.13
CA ALA A 1084 -2.55 57.61 -39.19
C ALA A 1084 -1.25 57.55 -38.35
N GLY A 1085 -0.43 56.50 -38.51
CA GLY A 1085 0.80 56.32 -37.74
C GLY A 1085 0.58 55.93 -36.27
N ALA A 1086 -0.56 55.33 -35.94
CA ALA A 1086 -0.89 54.94 -34.57
C ALA A 1086 -0.08 53.72 -34.11
N PRO A 1087 0.30 53.64 -32.80
CA PRO A 1087 0.96 52.45 -32.24
C PRO A 1087 0.22 51.16 -32.59
N TRP A 1088 0.97 50.09 -32.87
CA TRP A 1088 0.39 48.79 -33.24
C TRP A 1088 -0.47 48.25 -32.09
N THR A 1089 -1.60 47.64 -32.45
CA THR A 1089 -2.52 46.99 -31.50
C THR A 1089 -2.79 45.56 -31.93
N PRO A 1090 -3.06 44.64 -30.99
CA PRO A 1090 -3.42 43.26 -31.31
C PRO A 1090 -4.55 43.17 -32.34
N GLY A 1091 -4.44 42.26 -33.31
CA GLY A 1091 -5.43 42.08 -34.39
C GLY A 1091 -5.20 42.92 -35.64
N ARG A 1092 -4.19 43.80 -35.66
CA ARG A 1092 -3.76 44.54 -36.87
C ARG A 1092 -2.67 43.77 -37.64
N PRO A 1093 -2.56 43.94 -38.97
CA PRO A 1093 -1.44 43.41 -39.75
C PRO A 1093 -0.08 43.89 -39.23
N VAL A 1094 0.99 43.19 -39.62
CA VAL A 1094 2.38 43.60 -39.33
C VAL A 1094 2.60 45.02 -39.91
N PRO A 1095 3.18 45.95 -39.13
CA PRO A 1095 3.32 47.34 -39.55
C PRO A 1095 4.19 47.49 -40.80
N VAL A 1096 3.87 48.46 -41.64
CA VAL A 1096 4.59 48.74 -42.89
C VAL A 1096 5.59 49.86 -42.65
N TRP A 1097 6.85 49.50 -42.40
CA TRP A 1097 7.93 50.49 -42.30
C TRP A 1097 8.46 50.85 -43.69
N LYS A 1098 8.39 52.14 -44.05
CA LYS A 1098 9.05 52.70 -45.25
C LYS A 1098 10.26 53.50 -44.80
N LYS A 1099 11.42 53.18 -45.36
CA LYS A 1099 12.69 53.84 -45.07
C LYS A 1099 12.78 55.23 -45.68
#